data_AF-A0A949G0H6-F1
#
_entry.id   AF-A0A949G0H6-F1
#
_cell.length_a   1.000
_cell.length_b   1.000
_cell.length_c   1.000
_cell.angle_alpha   90.00
_cell.angle_beta   90.00
_cell.angle_gamma   90.00
#
_symmetry.space_group_name_H-M   'P 1'
#
loop_
_entity.id
_entity.type
_entity.pdbx_description
1 polymer ?
#
loop_
_entity_poly.entity_id
_entity_poly.type
_entity_poly.pdbx_seq_one_letter_code
_entity_poly.pdbx_strand_id
1 'polypeptide(L)'
;MLAVSSALLNSWFVSGQGEFAQAIIGQPGGSTIGPTTTWNGQSTPVLGDVQKISCSTTTNSVYVNTPDLASYVMGAWWGNAAHTQPFINLPKDQNAIYKITLNTTYPQATHGVLGGGAVALAVNGVVIYNAGDAFSYSHASGTEVGMTGDGLFNRMAEAVESVTFDAGNGHQPGNGQYHYHTNPVALRAQLSDNVDYIGTTDYFPYDPAIYLLHQGEGADGDFRERTTNLHHSPIIGWMFDGYPIYGPYGYSSPLDPTTAVKRMQSSYALRSITDRTTLPGWAAQLAGNKLGAGATNTAADGTYTMTSQQQSLYAGPAVSTSYPLGRYGEDYAYVPGSGDLDQFCGRWSKTPEFPNGTYAYFLPIDAAGNPIFPFIVNRQMYGQPNGSGKVTSITETVTVAFNVATNTAPVVTGPAGISLPHSGTLAFTGAAAIAVSDIDAADEESIALTVTAGTLSVNLTSVLTSHVTVTAGANGSSTMTLKGGISLLNAALATLTYTAPASGATATLTAQANDGSAANNLSTSLSTAVTFNPSVSVPGGQTVTDATSYSGGVQLVKRGTGTLIVSGASSFTGGTRIEAGEVIVRNIAALGTGPVWVSPGARLTLDVGTAGISVAALTLDAAGLIDLGPGRMTIAAGGFTESVIRSRLIAGRGDGSWTGTSGITSRSPATVSGGSVGYATNGDGSLTVAFAAAGDTNLDGVVDILDVADLLVSGIFDSGLAAGWSQGDFTYDGVVDILDVLESLGASLFDAGPYVPASAALAPPATNAQAPSATKLAFAMIALEATAADTTKILERPLRRTDTIS
;
A
#
# COMPACT_ATOMS: atom_id res chain seq x y z
N MET A 1 9.85 -15.85 4.32
CA MET A 1 10.73 -14.89 3.62
C MET A 1 11.46 -15.67 2.54
N LEU A 2 11.02 -15.57 1.27
CA LEU A 2 11.62 -16.32 0.17
C LEU A 2 12.92 -15.63 -0.24
N ALA A 3 14.04 -16.37 -0.34
CA ALA A 3 15.36 -15.84 -0.70
C ALA A 3 15.56 -15.71 -2.24
N VAL A 4 14.47 -15.63 -3.00
CA VAL A 4 14.48 -15.36 -4.45
C VAL A 4 14.22 -13.87 -4.66
N SER A 5 14.87 -13.27 -5.65
CA SER A 5 14.65 -11.84 -5.97
C SER A 5 13.16 -11.52 -6.11
N SER A 6 12.69 -10.50 -5.38
CA SER A 6 11.32 -10.03 -5.47
C SER A 6 10.98 -9.53 -6.88
N ALA A 7 11.95 -8.96 -7.59
CA ALA A 7 11.78 -8.56 -8.98
C ALA A 7 11.46 -9.77 -9.88
N LEU A 8 12.24 -10.85 -9.75
CA LEU A 8 12.03 -12.07 -10.52
C LEU A 8 10.74 -12.76 -10.12
N LEU A 9 10.40 -12.84 -8.83
CA LEU A 9 9.20 -13.52 -8.40
C LEU A 9 7.93 -12.73 -8.75
N ASN A 10 7.93 -11.42 -8.47
CA ASN A 10 6.73 -10.60 -8.59
C ASN A 10 6.33 -10.30 -10.04
N SER A 11 7.27 -10.38 -10.99
CA SER A 11 6.97 -10.10 -12.39
C SER A 11 5.97 -11.07 -13.03
N TRP A 12 5.79 -12.26 -12.45
CA TRP A 12 4.91 -13.30 -13.01
C TRP A 12 3.46 -13.21 -12.54
N PHE A 13 3.12 -12.28 -11.66
CA PHE A 13 1.75 -12.05 -11.23
C PHE A 13 1.10 -11.03 -12.16
N VAL A 14 0.22 -11.49 -13.05
CA VAL A 14 -0.45 -10.67 -14.08
C VAL A 14 -1.96 -10.81 -13.93
N SER A 15 -2.71 -9.77 -14.28
CA SER A 15 -4.17 -9.68 -14.02
C SER A 15 -5.02 -10.72 -14.77
N GLY A 16 -4.47 -11.42 -15.76
CA GLY A 16 -5.18 -12.45 -16.53
C GLY A 16 -5.01 -13.89 -16.03
N GLN A 17 -4.31 -14.10 -14.90
CA GLN A 17 -4.14 -15.44 -14.33
C GLN A 17 -5.45 -15.95 -13.74
N GLY A 18 -6.03 -16.97 -14.34
CA GLY A 18 -7.37 -17.47 -13.98
C GLY A 18 -8.39 -17.37 -15.11
N GLU A 19 -8.05 -16.63 -16.16
CA GLU A 19 -8.89 -16.45 -17.34
C GLU A 19 -8.65 -17.52 -18.40
N PHE A 20 -9.71 -17.88 -19.14
CA PHE A 20 -9.58 -18.80 -20.26
C PHE A 20 -8.88 -18.14 -21.43
N ALA A 21 -7.95 -18.87 -22.06
CA ALA A 21 -7.40 -18.48 -23.34
C ALA A 21 -8.53 -18.42 -24.38
N GLN A 22 -8.61 -17.29 -25.08
CA GLN A 22 -9.61 -17.03 -26.10
C GLN A 22 -8.95 -16.75 -27.44
N ALA A 23 -9.62 -17.15 -28.54
CA ALA A 23 -9.16 -16.86 -29.88
C ALA A 23 -10.29 -16.35 -30.78
N ILE A 24 -9.96 -15.41 -31.66
CA ILE A 24 -10.76 -15.05 -32.83
C ILE A 24 -10.18 -15.78 -34.04
N ILE A 25 -11.06 -16.45 -34.79
CA ILE A 25 -10.69 -17.30 -35.92
C ILE A 25 -11.11 -16.64 -37.23
N GLY A 26 -10.14 -16.32 -38.08
CA GLY A 26 -10.39 -15.82 -39.43
C GLY A 26 -11.09 -16.88 -40.29
N GLN A 27 -11.98 -16.44 -41.17
CA GLN A 27 -12.69 -17.27 -42.14
C GLN A 27 -12.30 -16.90 -43.57
N PRO A 28 -12.39 -17.84 -44.53
CA PRO A 28 -12.23 -17.52 -45.94
C PRO A 28 -13.19 -16.40 -46.36
N GLY A 29 -12.67 -15.37 -47.02
CA GLY A 29 -13.45 -14.19 -47.43
C GLY A 29 -13.43 -13.03 -46.43
N GLY A 30 -12.80 -13.20 -45.26
CA GLY A 30 -12.42 -12.11 -44.35
C GLY A 30 -13.36 -11.83 -43.18
N SER A 31 -14.37 -12.67 -42.96
CA SER A 31 -15.12 -12.64 -41.70
C SER A 31 -14.33 -13.33 -40.58
N THR A 32 -14.74 -13.11 -39.34
CA THR A 32 -14.16 -13.75 -38.16
C THR A 32 -15.24 -14.44 -37.33
N ILE A 33 -14.83 -15.40 -36.50
CA ILE A 33 -15.66 -16.07 -35.50
C ILE A 33 -14.95 -15.98 -34.16
N GLY A 34 -15.69 -15.64 -33.10
CA GLY A 34 -15.17 -15.55 -31.74
C GLY A 34 -15.45 -14.20 -31.08
N PRO A 35 -14.86 -13.93 -29.91
CA PRO A 35 -13.88 -14.79 -29.22
C PRO A 35 -14.47 -16.14 -28.77
N THR A 36 -13.68 -17.21 -28.83
CA THR A 36 -14.06 -18.56 -28.36
C THR A 36 -12.95 -19.15 -27.51
N THR A 37 -13.31 -19.94 -26.50
CA THR A 37 -12.38 -20.68 -25.64
C THR A 37 -12.04 -22.08 -26.19
N THR A 38 -12.62 -22.45 -27.33
CA THR A 38 -12.32 -23.71 -28.03
C THR A 38 -12.22 -23.50 -29.53
N TRP A 39 -11.31 -24.24 -30.18
CA TRP A 39 -11.08 -24.19 -31.62
C TRP A 39 -10.37 -25.47 -32.10
N ASN A 40 -10.12 -25.59 -33.40
CA ASN A 40 -9.42 -26.74 -33.96
C ASN A 40 -7.97 -26.79 -33.45
N GLY A 41 -7.64 -27.80 -32.62
CA GLY A 41 -6.36 -27.90 -31.91
C GLY A 41 -6.46 -27.70 -30.40
N GLN A 42 -7.57 -27.09 -29.93
CA GLN A 42 -7.86 -26.85 -28.51
C GLN A 42 -9.36 -27.13 -28.24
N SER A 43 -9.71 -28.41 -28.05
CA SER A 43 -11.11 -28.84 -27.92
C SER A 43 -11.73 -28.63 -26.54
N THR A 44 -10.91 -28.32 -25.54
CA THR A 44 -11.34 -28.01 -24.17
C THR A 44 -10.81 -26.63 -23.79
N PRO A 45 -11.60 -25.80 -23.08
CA PRO A 45 -11.09 -24.54 -22.54
C PRO A 45 -9.83 -24.79 -21.69
N VAL A 46 -8.83 -23.93 -21.85
CA VAL A 46 -7.58 -23.93 -21.07
C VAL A 46 -7.37 -22.54 -20.52
N LEU A 47 -6.98 -22.45 -19.26
CA LEU A 47 -6.60 -21.17 -18.64
C LEU A 47 -5.36 -20.63 -19.33
N GLY A 48 -5.42 -19.39 -19.79
CA GLY A 48 -4.29 -18.67 -20.35
C GLY A 48 -3.29 -18.26 -19.26
N ASP A 49 -2.25 -17.59 -19.72
CA ASP A 49 -1.17 -17.05 -18.91
C ASP A 49 -0.39 -18.09 -18.08
N VAL A 50 0.40 -17.64 -17.11
CA VAL A 50 1.13 -18.52 -16.19
C VAL A 50 0.14 -19.18 -15.23
N GLN A 51 0.14 -20.51 -15.16
CA GLN A 51 -0.76 -21.31 -14.31
C GLN A 51 -0.14 -21.69 -12.96
N LYS A 52 1.18 -21.82 -12.88
CA LYS A 52 1.87 -22.15 -11.62
C LYS A 52 3.28 -21.59 -11.61
N ILE A 53 3.66 -21.04 -10.46
CA ILE A 53 5.00 -20.50 -10.20
C ILE A 53 5.59 -21.29 -9.03
N SER A 54 6.75 -21.90 -9.24
CA SER A 54 7.53 -22.53 -8.17
C SER A 54 8.91 -21.89 -8.10
N CYS A 55 9.48 -21.76 -6.92
CA CYS A 55 10.76 -21.08 -6.73
C CYS A 55 11.76 -21.96 -5.99
N SER A 56 13.04 -21.87 -6.38
CA SER A 56 14.16 -22.50 -5.68
C SER A 56 15.08 -21.41 -5.14
N THR A 57 15.23 -21.38 -3.82
CA THR A 57 16.20 -20.51 -3.13
C THR A 57 17.64 -21.01 -3.30
N THR A 58 17.83 -22.30 -3.59
CA THR A 58 19.15 -22.91 -3.79
C THR A 58 19.80 -22.43 -5.08
N THR A 59 19.01 -22.33 -6.15
CA THR A 59 19.49 -21.96 -7.49
C THR A 59 19.04 -20.56 -7.91
N ASN A 60 18.42 -19.78 -7.01
CA ASN A 60 17.82 -18.47 -7.30
C ASN A 60 17.00 -18.48 -8.60
N SER A 61 16.13 -19.48 -8.72
CA SER A 61 15.39 -19.77 -9.95
C SER A 61 13.89 -19.78 -9.73
N VAL A 62 13.15 -19.37 -10.75
CA VAL A 62 11.71 -19.51 -10.86
C VAL A 62 11.38 -20.52 -11.95
N TYR A 63 10.42 -21.39 -11.66
CA TYR A 63 9.81 -22.34 -12.57
C TYR A 63 8.41 -21.84 -12.89
N VAL A 64 8.13 -21.71 -14.18
CA VAL A 64 6.89 -21.18 -14.74
C VAL A 64 6.20 -22.28 -15.52
N ASN A 65 5.04 -22.72 -15.04
CA ASN A 65 4.14 -23.62 -15.75
C ASN A 65 3.13 -22.78 -16.53
N THR A 66 3.01 -23.04 -17.83
CA THR A 66 2.17 -22.24 -18.74
C THR A 66 1.74 -23.07 -19.94
N PRO A 67 0.53 -22.83 -20.48
CA PRO A 67 0.09 -23.46 -21.72
C PRO A 67 0.72 -22.83 -22.97
N ASP A 68 1.49 -21.74 -22.82
CA ASP A 68 1.99 -20.94 -23.95
C ASP A 68 0.83 -20.30 -24.75
N LEU A 69 -0.21 -19.85 -24.02
CA LEU A 69 -1.40 -19.15 -24.53
C LEU A 69 -1.65 -17.92 -23.66
N ALA A 70 -2.03 -16.81 -24.26
CA ALA A 70 -2.37 -15.59 -23.52
C ALA A 70 -3.84 -15.60 -23.04
N SER A 71 -4.10 -14.88 -21.95
CA SER A 71 -5.45 -14.59 -21.44
C SER A 71 -6.16 -13.50 -22.22
N TYR A 72 -5.43 -12.57 -22.85
CA TYR A 72 -6.03 -11.67 -23.84
C TYR A 72 -6.52 -12.47 -25.06
N VAL A 73 -7.50 -11.94 -25.79
CA VAL A 73 -8.02 -12.59 -27.01
C VAL A 73 -6.96 -12.65 -28.11
N MET A 74 -6.51 -13.86 -28.46
CA MET A 74 -5.54 -14.07 -29.52
C MET A 74 -6.19 -14.07 -30.92
N GLY A 75 -5.41 -13.81 -31.97
CA GLY A 75 -5.93 -13.82 -33.34
C GLY A 75 -6.78 -12.59 -33.69
N ALA A 76 -7.42 -12.54 -34.87
CA ALA A 76 -7.33 -13.52 -35.94
C ALA A 76 -5.98 -13.47 -36.68
N TRP A 77 -5.55 -14.63 -37.17
CA TRP A 77 -4.34 -14.76 -37.99
C TRP A 77 -4.69 -14.95 -39.47
N TRP A 78 -3.96 -14.26 -40.33
CA TRP A 78 -4.21 -14.23 -41.77
C TRP A 78 -2.98 -14.69 -42.56
N GLY A 79 -3.20 -15.28 -43.73
CA GLY A 79 -2.15 -15.66 -44.66
C GLY A 79 -1.86 -14.58 -45.72
N ASN A 80 -2.63 -13.49 -45.74
CA ASN A 80 -2.46 -12.39 -46.68
C ASN A 80 -2.89 -11.03 -46.09
N ALA A 81 -2.28 -9.96 -46.59
CA ALA A 81 -2.52 -8.60 -46.09
C ALA A 81 -3.95 -8.08 -46.32
N ALA A 82 -4.70 -8.70 -47.23
CA ALA A 82 -6.10 -8.39 -47.47
C ALA A 82 -7.05 -9.04 -46.45
N HIS A 83 -6.53 -9.85 -45.52
CA HIS A 83 -7.32 -10.56 -44.51
C HIS A 83 -8.48 -11.35 -45.11
N THR A 84 -8.23 -12.08 -46.19
CA THR A 84 -9.24 -12.92 -46.88
C THR A 84 -8.92 -14.39 -46.87
N GLN A 85 -7.66 -14.74 -46.55
CA GLN A 85 -7.19 -16.11 -46.43
C GLN A 85 -6.76 -16.36 -44.98
N PRO A 86 -7.48 -17.17 -44.19
CA PRO A 86 -7.08 -17.43 -42.81
C PRO A 86 -5.78 -18.20 -42.76
N PHE A 87 -4.95 -17.89 -41.77
CA PHE A 87 -3.77 -18.69 -41.48
C PHE A 87 -4.21 -20.04 -40.88
N ILE A 88 -3.70 -21.14 -41.44
CA ILE A 88 -4.27 -22.48 -41.20
C ILE A 88 -3.88 -23.10 -39.85
N ASN A 89 -2.76 -22.67 -39.28
CA ASN A 89 -2.31 -23.15 -37.97
C ASN A 89 -3.00 -22.33 -36.88
N LEU A 90 -3.40 -22.99 -35.79
CA LEU A 90 -3.98 -22.35 -34.61
C LEU A 90 -3.17 -22.73 -33.37
N PRO A 91 -3.11 -21.86 -32.36
CA PRO A 91 -2.32 -22.13 -31.17
C PRO A 91 -2.98 -23.23 -30.35
N LYS A 92 -2.23 -23.91 -29.48
CA LYS A 92 -2.77 -24.92 -28.56
C LYS A 92 -1.91 -25.02 -27.31
N ASP A 93 -2.49 -25.57 -26.26
CA ASP A 93 -1.81 -25.85 -25.00
C ASP A 93 -0.53 -26.68 -25.22
N GLN A 94 0.61 -26.08 -24.84
CA GLN A 94 1.93 -26.68 -24.89
C GLN A 94 2.31 -27.41 -23.59
N ASN A 95 1.56 -27.20 -22.50
CA ASN A 95 1.82 -27.73 -21.16
C ASN A 95 3.32 -27.67 -20.79
N ALA A 96 3.88 -26.46 -20.88
CA ALA A 96 5.32 -26.24 -20.78
C ALA A 96 5.73 -25.85 -19.35
N ILE A 97 6.97 -26.21 -19.00
CA ILE A 97 7.65 -25.75 -17.78
C ILE A 97 8.91 -25.02 -18.23
N TYR A 98 9.07 -23.77 -17.83
CA TYR A 98 10.29 -22.99 -18.09
C TYR A 98 11.00 -22.68 -16.77
N LYS A 99 12.33 -22.69 -16.80
CA LYS A 99 13.20 -22.30 -15.69
C LYS A 99 13.90 -20.99 -16.04
N ILE A 100 13.70 -19.97 -15.21
CA ILE A 100 14.41 -18.70 -15.26
C ILE A 100 15.30 -18.60 -14.02
N THR A 101 16.60 -18.41 -14.25
CA THR A 101 17.58 -18.20 -13.18
C THR A 101 18.05 -16.76 -13.22
N LEU A 102 17.82 -15.98 -12.16
CA LEU A 102 18.29 -14.60 -12.12
C LEU A 102 19.82 -14.59 -12.07
N ASN A 103 20.43 -13.92 -13.04
CA ASN A 103 21.87 -13.78 -13.11
C ASN A 103 22.29 -12.36 -12.67
N THR A 104 23.15 -12.28 -11.66
CA THR A 104 23.63 -11.00 -11.10
C THR A 104 25.12 -10.76 -11.31
N THR A 105 25.85 -11.72 -11.90
CA THR A 105 27.30 -11.61 -12.10
C THR A 105 27.69 -12.18 -13.46
N TYR A 106 28.27 -11.34 -14.31
CA TYR A 106 28.67 -11.80 -15.64
C TYR A 106 29.86 -11.03 -16.23
N PRO A 107 30.91 -11.71 -16.72
CA PRO A 107 32.02 -11.05 -17.37
C PRO A 107 31.62 -10.62 -18.80
N GLN A 108 31.93 -9.37 -19.13
CA GLN A 108 31.58 -8.70 -20.39
C GLN A 108 32.14 -9.38 -21.67
N ALA A 109 32.95 -10.44 -21.55
CA ALA A 109 33.69 -11.06 -22.66
C ALA A 109 33.06 -12.35 -23.23
N THR A 110 31.94 -12.84 -22.65
CA THR A 110 31.29 -14.08 -23.09
C THR A 110 29.90 -13.75 -23.62
N HIS A 111 29.59 -13.92 -24.90
CA HIS A 111 28.23 -13.67 -25.43
C HIS A 111 27.69 -14.92 -26.10
N GLY A 112 26.41 -15.23 -25.89
CA GLY A 112 25.75 -16.40 -26.45
C GLY A 112 25.25 -16.17 -27.87
N VAL A 113 25.44 -17.15 -28.77
CA VAL A 113 24.80 -17.15 -30.09
C VAL A 113 23.45 -17.87 -30.00
N LEU A 114 22.40 -17.20 -30.51
CA LEU A 114 21.04 -17.69 -30.50
C LEU A 114 20.79 -18.64 -31.69
N GLY A 115 20.24 -19.82 -31.37
CA GLY A 115 19.66 -20.74 -32.35
C GLY A 115 18.19 -20.40 -32.63
N GLY A 116 17.51 -21.25 -33.39
CA GLY A 116 16.05 -21.16 -33.55
C GLY A 116 15.32 -21.57 -32.26
N GLY A 117 14.06 -21.13 -32.14
CA GLY A 117 13.20 -21.41 -30.99
C GLY A 117 13.17 -20.28 -29.95
N ALA A 118 12.62 -20.60 -28.78
CA ALA A 118 12.44 -19.64 -27.70
C ALA A 118 13.79 -19.19 -27.12
N VAL A 119 13.91 -17.89 -26.90
CA VAL A 119 15.08 -17.21 -26.31
C VAL A 119 14.74 -16.50 -25.01
N ALA A 120 13.45 -16.31 -24.75
CA ALA A 120 12.90 -15.67 -23.57
C ALA A 120 11.49 -16.19 -23.28
N LEU A 121 11.02 -15.85 -22.09
CA LEU A 121 9.64 -16.06 -21.67
C LEU A 121 9.03 -14.72 -21.29
N ALA A 122 7.90 -14.37 -21.90
CA ALA A 122 7.12 -13.21 -21.50
C ALA A 122 6.42 -13.49 -20.15
N VAL A 123 6.07 -12.45 -19.40
CA VAL A 123 5.51 -12.63 -18.03
C VAL A 123 4.12 -13.27 -18.02
N ASN A 124 3.39 -13.21 -19.13
CA ASN A 124 2.18 -13.99 -19.35
C ASN A 124 2.46 -15.45 -19.75
N GLY A 125 3.72 -15.93 -19.72
CA GLY A 125 4.06 -17.30 -20.05
C GLY A 125 4.08 -17.65 -21.54
N VAL A 126 3.85 -16.69 -22.43
CA VAL A 126 4.06 -16.86 -23.87
C VAL A 126 5.55 -16.75 -24.19
N VAL A 127 6.08 -17.64 -25.02
CA VAL A 127 7.50 -17.58 -25.39
C VAL A 127 7.82 -16.45 -26.36
N ILE A 128 9.05 -15.97 -26.25
CA ILE A 128 9.63 -15.00 -27.16
C ILE A 128 10.71 -15.71 -27.98
N TYR A 129 10.66 -15.54 -29.30
CA TYR A 129 11.65 -16.00 -30.26
C TYR A 129 12.59 -14.85 -30.62
N ASN A 130 13.73 -15.19 -31.24
CA ASN A 130 14.61 -14.16 -31.80
C ASN A 130 14.00 -13.52 -33.06
N ALA A 131 14.65 -12.50 -33.60
CA ALA A 131 14.14 -11.75 -34.75
C ALA A 131 14.06 -12.54 -36.08
N GLY A 132 14.62 -13.76 -36.16
CA GLY A 132 14.66 -14.58 -37.38
C GLY A 132 13.57 -15.65 -37.44
N ASP A 133 13.24 -16.08 -38.66
CA ASP A 133 12.20 -17.09 -38.94
C ASP A 133 12.75 -18.50 -39.28
N ALA A 134 14.03 -18.72 -38.98
CA ALA A 134 14.81 -19.92 -39.32
C ALA A 134 15.10 -20.14 -40.83
N PHE A 135 14.78 -19.20 -41.71
CA PHE A 135 15.22 -19.22 -43.11
C PHE A 135 16.49 -18.39 -43.30
N SER A 136 17.32 -18.82 -44.24
CA SER A 136 18.45 -18.00 -44.73
C SER A 136 18.62 -18.17 -46.23
N TYR A 137 19.26 -17.19 -46.85
CA TYR A 137 19.60 -17.29 -48.26
C TYR A 137 20.66 -18.38 -48.49
N SER A 138 20.48 -19.16 -49.55
CA SER A 138 21.47 -20.10 -50.06
C SER A 138 21.97 -19.59 -51.41
N HIS A 139 23.25 -19.23 -51.48
CA HIS A 139 23.89 -18.77 -52.70
C HIS A 139 23.89 -19.86 -53.77
N ALA A 140 24.16 -21.10 -53.37
CA ALA A 140 24.23 -22.23 -54.29
C ALA A 140 22.90 -22.51 -55.00
N SER A 141 21.76 -22.32 -54.31
CA SER A 141 20.43 -22.49 -54.91
C SER A 141 19.85 -21.19 -55.46
N GLY A 142 20.40 -20.03 -55.09
CA GLY A 142 19.89 -18.71 -55.46
C GLY A 142 18.57 -18.34 -54.78
N THR A 143 18.20 -19.04 -53.69
CA THR A 143 16.88 -18.94 -53.05
C THR A 143 16.98 -18.92 -51.53
N GLU A 144 15.92 -18.45 -50.89
CA GLU A 144 15.72 -18.65 -49.45
C GLU A 144 15.32 -20.09 -49.20
N VAL A 145 16.02 -20.72 -48.25
CA VAL A 145 15.74 -22.08 -47.80
C VAL A 145 15.65 -22.06 -46.27
N GLY A 146 14.96 -23.03 -45.69
CA GLY A 146 14.82 -23.13 -44.23
C GLY A 146 16.15 -23.45 -43.54
N MET A 147 16.12 -24.32 -42.53
CA MET A 147 17.25 -24.70 -41.65
C MET A 147 18.56 -25.20 -42.34
N THR A 148 18.64 -25.19 -43.67
CA THR A 148 19.77 -25.65 -44.50
C THR A 148 20.45 -24.54 -45.32
N GLY A 149 20.06 -23.27 -45.17
CA GLY A 149 20.68 -22.16 -45.92
C GLY A 149 22.08 -21.81 -45.45
N ASP A 150 22.67 -20.77 -46.05
CA ASP A 150 24.06 -20.39 -45.75
C ASP A 150 24.19 -19.71 -44.37
N GLY A 151 23.11 -19.34 -43.70
CA GLY A 151 23.15 -18.79 -42.34
C GLY A 151 23.93 -17.47 -42.21
N LEU A 152 24.26 -16.81 -43.34
CA LEU A 152 24.95 -15.51 -43.40
C LEU A 152 24.00 -14.35 -43.69
N PHE A 153 22.91 -14.60 -44.42
CA PHE A 153 21.82 -13.65 -44.63
C PHE A 153 20.54 -14.32 -44.14
N ASN A 154 20.20 -14.06 -42.88
CA ASN A 154 19.13 -14.70 -42.13
C ASN A 154 17.87 -13.85 -42.22
N ARG A 155 16.78 -14.47 -42.67
CA ARG A 155 15.54 -13.78 -42.96
C ARG A 155 14.82 -13.41 -41.66
N MET A 156 14.23 -12.23 -41.64
CA MET A 156 13.59 -11.67 -40.46
C MET A 156 12.11 -12.00 -40.43
N ALA A 157 11.60 -12.50 -39.30
CA ALA A 157 10.19 -12.81 -39.13
C ALA A 157 9.31 -11.58 -39.39
N GLU A 158 9.66 -10.41 -38.83
CA GLU A 158 8.92 -9.15 -39.06
C GLU A 158 8.77 -8.80 -40.56
N ALA A 159 9.80 -9.10 -41.37
CA ALA A 159 9.80 -8.72 -42.78
C ALA A 159 8.95 -9.65 -43.67
N VAL A 160 8.63 -10.86 -43.22
CA VAL A 160 7.96 -11.88 -44.05
C VAL A 160 6.76 -12.56 -43.40
N GLU A 161 6.74 -12.66 -42.08
CA GLU A 161 5.71 -13.34 -41.29
C GLU A 161 4.76 -12.38 -40.59
N SER A 162 5.03 -11.06 -40.58
CA SER A 162 4.14 -10.06 -39.95
C SER A 162 2.69 -10.10 -40.44
N VAL A 163 2.47 -10.53 -41.69
CA VAL A 163 1.13 -10.77 -42.24
C VAL A 163 0.34 -11.84 -41.47
N THR A 164 1.05 -12.75 -40.81
CA THR A 164 0.50 -13.84 -39.99
C THR A 164 0.46 -13.51 -38.51
N PHE A 165 0.92 -12.34 -38.09
CA PHE A 165 0.79 -11.90 -36.70
C PHE A 165 -0.64 -11.43 -36.43
N ASP A 166 -1.12 -11.68 -35.22
CA ASP A 166 -2.35 -11.06 -34.74
C ASP A 166 -2.10 -9.60 -34.30
N ALA A 167 -3.16 -8.93 -33.86
CA ALA A 167 -3.08 -7.56 -33.37
C ALA A 167 -2.15 -7.40 -32.15
N GLY A 168 -1.93 -8.47 -31.38
CA GLY A 168 -0.99 -8.50 -30.26
C GLY A 168 0.46 -8.75 -30.66
N ASN A 169 0.73 -8.87 -31.96
CA ASN A 169 1.99 -9.26 -32.58
C ASN A 169 2.46 -10.69 -32.25
N GLY A 170 1.53 -11.58 -31.93
CA GLY A 170 1.82 -13.00 -31.73
C GLY A 170 1.31 -13.88 -32.86
N HIS A 171 1.94 -15.02 -33.07
CA HIS A 171 1.45 -16.06 -33.98
C HIS A 171 1.96 -17.45 -33.57
N GLN A 172 1.71 -18.47 -34.40
CA GLN A 172 2.05 -19.85 -34.11
C GLN A 172 2.60 -20.60 -35.32
N PRO A 173 3.56 -21.52 -35.15
CA PRO A 173 3.92 -22.49 -36.17
C PRO A 173 2.90 -23.64 -36.22
N GLY A 174 3.11 -24.62 -37.10
CA GLY A 174 2.27 -25.82 -37.17
C GLY A 174 2.25 -26.70 -35.91
N ASN A 175 3.18 -26.48 -34.97
CA ASN A 175 3.16 -27.13 -33.66
C ASN A 175 2.22 -26.44 -32.65
N GLY A 176 1.62 -25.29 -33.02
CA GLY A 176 0.68 -24.53 -32.22
C GLY A 176 1.30 -23.77 -31.03
N GLN A 177 2.62 -23.61 -30.98
CA GLN A 177 3.27 -22.77 -29.96
C GLN A 177 3.04 -21.30 -30.28
N TYR A 178 2.14 -20.62 -29.57
CA TYR A 178 1.96 -19.19 -29.71
C TYR A 178 3.20 -18.46 -29.19
N HIS A 179 3.70 -17.46 -29.92
CA HIS A 179 4.94 -16.79 -29.60
C HIS A 179 5.05 -15.40 -30.23
N TYR A 180 5.98 -14.61 -29.71
CA TYR A 180 6.34 -13.30 -30.22
C TYR A 180 7.72 -13.32 -30.88
N HIS A 181 7.85 -12.64 -32.03
CA HIS A 181 9.14 -12.26 -32.60
C HIS A 181 9.52 -10.81 -32.32
N THR A 182 8.54 -10.03 -31.86
CA THR A 182 8.57 -8.57 -31.87
C THR A 182 7.78 -8.00 -30.68
N ASN A 183 7.66 -6.68 -30.58
CA ASN A 183 6.96 -5.97 -29.51
C ASN A 183 5.57 -6.59 -29.20
N PRO A 184 5.36 -7.29 -28.07
CA PRO A 184 4.07 -7.90 -27.72
C PRO A 184 3.13 -6.83 -27.16
N VAL A 185 2.52 -6.05 -28.06
CA VAL A 185 1.79 -4.84 -27.70
C VAL A 185 0.55 -5.10 -26.84
N ALA A 186 -0.13 -6.23 -27.05
CA ALA A 186 -1.27 -6.65 -26.23
C ALA A 186 -0.85 -6.98 -24.79
N LEU A 187 0.29 -7.64 -24.60
CA LEU A 187 0.87 -7.88 -23.28
C LEU A 187 1.28 -6.57 -22.60
N ARG A 188 1.89 -5.64 -23.35
CA ARG A 188 2.21 -4.31 -22.82
C ARG A 188 0.96 -3.57 -22.35
N ALA A 189 -0.12 -3.65 -23.11
CA ALA A 189 -1.40 -3.09 -22.72
C ALA A 189 -1.91 -3.77 -21.44
N GLN A 190 -1.96 -5.11 -21.38
CA GLN A 190 -2.35 -5.90 -20.20
C GLN A 190 -1.56 -5.51 -18.93
N LEU A 191 -0.27 -5.20 -19.08
CA LEU A 191 0.60 -4.78 -17.97
C LEU A 191 0.51 -3.28 -17.64
N SER A 192 -0.43 -2.56 -18.24
CA SER A 192 -0.58 -1.11 -18.09
C SER A 192 0.71 -0.34 -18.39
N ASP A 193 1.46 -0.76 -19.41
CA ASP A 193 2.57 0.03 -19.94
C ASP A 193 2.06 1.32 -20.61
N ASN A 194 2.96 2.09 -21.22
CA ASN A 194 2.69 3.35 -21.90
C ASN A 194 1.93 3.21 -23.23
N VAL A 195 1.01 2.27 -23.33
CA VAL A 195 0.19 2.00 -24.52
C VAL A 195 -1.28 1.89 -24.13
N ASP A 196 -2.13 2.58 -24.86
CA ASP A 196 -3.58 2.48 -24.73
C ASP A 196 -4.13 1.53 -25.79
N TYR A 197 -5.13 0.74 -25.42
CA TYR A 197 -5.95 0.01 -26.39
C TYR A 197 -7.09 0.90 -26.89
N ILE A 198 -7.34 0.88 -28.21
CA ILE A 198 -8.38 1.67 -28.86
C ILE A 198 -9.27 0.77 -29.71
N GLY A 199 -10.18 0.05 -29.07
CA GLY A 199 -11.15 -0.81 -29.76
C GLY A 199 -12.58 -0.31 -29.70
N THR A 200 -13.43 -0.97 -30.49
CA THR A 200 -14.89 -0.85 -30.43
C THR A 200 -15.53 -1.87 -29.49
N THR A 201 -14.81 -2.90 -29.08
CA THR A 201 -15.30 -3.95 -28.18
C THR A 201 -14.38 -4.18 -26.98
N ASP A 202 -14.97 -4.62 -25.87
CA ASP A 202 -14.29 -4.99 -24.63
C ASP A 202 -13.45 -6.28 -24.74
N TYR A 203 -13.38 -6.92 -25.91
CA TYR A 203 -12.83 -8.27 -26.03
C TYR A 203 -11.30 -8.31 -25.96
N PHE A 204 -10.60 -7.20 -26.17
CA PHE A 204 -9.15 -7.21 -26.27
C PHE A 204 -8.63 -5.84 -25.82
N PRO A 205 -7.64 -5.68 -24.92
CA PRO A 205 -7.30 -6.59 -23.84
C PRO A 205 -8.49 -6.75 -22.88
N TYR A 206 -8.66 -7.94 -22.31
CA TYR A 206 -9.78 -8.30 -21.41
C TYR A 206 -9.85 -7.49 -20.11
N ASP A 207 -8.86 -6.65 -19.82
CA ASP A 207 -8.83 -5.83 -18.61
C ASP A 207 -9.71 -4.57 -18.76
N PRO A 208 -10.84 -4.48 -18.02
CA PRO A 208 -11.75 -3.35 -18.13
C PRO A 208 -11.10 -2.03 -17.67
N ALA A 209 -10.06 -2.06 -16.82
CA ALA A 209 -9.39 -0.83 -16.38
C ALA A 209 -8.59 -0.16 -17.52
N ILE A 210 -8.09 -0.96 -18.47
CA ILE A 210 -7.35 -0.50 -19.65
C ILE A 210 -8.33 -0.07 -20.77
N TYR A 211 -9.51 -0.68 -20.80
CA TYR A 211 -10.55 -0.40 -21.80
C TYR A 211 -11.25 0.97 -21.61
N LEU A 212 -11.24 1.58 -20.42
CA LEU A 212 -12.11 2.73 -20.11
C LEU A 212 -11.66 4.10 -20.66
N LEU A 213 -10.50 4.23 -21.31
CA LEU A 213 -9.96 5.54 -21.69
C LEU A 213 -10.37 6.02 -23.09
N HIS A 214 -10.58 5.13 -24.07
CA HIS A 214 -10.76 5.50 -25.49
C HIS A 214 -11.72 4.58 -26.26
N GLN A 215 -12.81 4.11 -25.62
CA GLN A 215 -13.78 3.21 -26.23
C GLN A 215 -14.46 3.82 -27.46
N GLY A 216 -14.53 3.04 -28.55
CA GLY A 216 -15.25 3.43 -29.77
C GLY A 216 -14.50 4.39 -30.69
N GLU A 217 -13.20 4.64 -30.44
CA GLU A 217 -12.38 5.59 -31.20
C GLU A 217 -11.47 4.95 -32.27
N GLY A 218 -11.48 3.61 -32.41
CA GLY A 218 -10.58 2.84 -33.30
C GLY A 218 -11.13 1.46 -33.63
N ALA A 219 -10.44 0.68 -34.46
CA ALA A 219 -10.85 -0.69 -34.79
C ALA A 219 -10.35 -1.66 -33.71
N ASP A 220 -11.07 -2.77 -33.52
CA ASP A 220 -10.64 -3.82 -32.59
C ASP A 220 -9.23 -4.33 -32.95
N GLY A 221 -8.30 -4.20 -32.00
CA GLY A 221 -6.89 -4.54 -32.20
C GLY A 221 -5.96 -3.33 -32.37
N ASP A 222 -6.50 -2.11 -32.41
CA ASP A 222 -5.67 -0.90 -32.49
C ASP A 222 -5.05 -0.54 -31.13
N PHE A 223 -3.76 -0.21 -31.16
CA PHE A 223 -2.99 0.24 -30.01
C PHE A 223 -2.34 1.59 -30.29
N ARG A 224 -2.28 2.44 -29.27
CA ARG A 224 -1.68 3.77 -29.38
C ARG A 224 -0.70 4.04 -28.26
N GLU A 225 0.51 4.41 -28.63
CA GLU A 225 1.53 4.85 -27.68
C GLU A 225 1.12 6.17 -27.00
N ARG A 226 1.26 6.22 -25.68
CA ARG A 226 1.09 7.44 -24.90
C ARG A 226 2.22 8.42 -25.23
N THR A 227 1.90 9.71 -25.24
CA THR A 227 2.86 10.78 -25.54
C THR A 227 3.18 11.65 -24.31
N THR A 228 2.41 11.51 -23.24
CA THR A 228 2.55 12.28 -22.00
C THR A 228 2.35 11.36 -20.80
N ASN A 229 2.72 11.81 -19.59
CA ASN A 229 2.63 11.03 -18.35
C ASN A 229 3.31 9.66 -18.44
N LEU A 230 4.44 9.61 -19.17
CA LEU A 230 5.21 8.39 -19.34
C LEU A 230 5.78 7.90 -18.00
N HIS A 231 5.74 6.59 -17.78
CA HIS A 231 6.41 5.92 -16.67
C HIS A 231 7.38 4.87 -17.20
N HIS A 232 8.32 4.44 -16.37
CA HIS A 232 9.23 3.35 -16.76
C HIS A 232 8.40 2.13 -17.13
N SER A 233 8.73 1.47 -18.24
CA SER A 233 8.01 0.26 -18.64
C SER A 233 8.13 -0.82 -17.56
N PRO A 234 7.12 -1.69 -17.39
CA PRO A 234 7.23 -2.86 -16.54
C PRO A 234 8.13 -3.92 -17.19
N ILE A 235 8.49 -4.94 -16.41
CA ILE A 235 9.12 -6.16 -16.95
C ILE A 235 8.08 -6.89 -17.82
N ILE A 236 8.37 -7.05 -19.11
CA ILE A 236 7.55 -7.76 -20.09
C ILE A 236 7.95 -9.23 -20.18
N GLY A 237 9.19 -9.56 -19.80
CA GLY A 237 9.68 -10.94 -19.84
C GLY A 237 11.08 -11.09 -19.29
N TRP A 238 11.60 -12.30 -19.40
CA TRP A 238 12.95 -12.66 -18.97
C TRP A 238 13.67 -13.41 -20.08
N MET A 239 14.87 -12.95 -20.41
CA MET A 239 15.78 -13.69 -21.27
C MET A 239 16.31 -14.92 -20.55
N PHE A 240 16.58 -16.00 -21.29
CA PHE A 240 17.12 -17.23 -20.70
C PHE A 240 18.58 -17.11 -20.22
N ASP A 241 19.23 -15.96 -20.42
CA ASP A 241 20.48 -15.61 -19.74
C ASP A 241 20.28 -15.03 -18.32
N GLY A 242 19.03 -14.78 -17.93
CA GLY A 242 18.65 -14.31 -16.61
C GLY A 242 18.48 -12.81 -16.46
N TYR A 243 18.51 -12.02 -17.54
CA TYR A 243 18.24 -10.58 -17.49
C TYR A 243 16.80 -10.22 -17.88
N PRO A 244 16.22 -9.17 -17.27
CA PRO A 244 14.86 -8.74 -17.56
C PRO A 244 14.75 -8.08 -18.95
N ILE A 245 13.58 -8.22 -19.55
CA ILE A 245 13.13 -7.52 -20.75
C ILE A 245 12.09 -6.50 -20.31
N TYR A 246 12.33 -5.23 -20.61
CA TYR A 246 11.40 -4.14 -20.37
C TYR A 246 10.71 -3.72 -21.67
N GLY A 247 9.54 -3.09 -21.53
CA GLY A 247 8.91 -2.36 -22.62
C GLY A 247 9.79 -1.22 -23.17
N PRO A 248 9.30 -0.42 -24.12
CA PRO A 248 10.10 0.54 -24.84
C PRO A 248 10.61 1.74 -24.02
N TYR A 249 10.14 1.92 -22.78
CA TYR A 249 10.36 3.15 -22.02
C TYR A 249 11.26 2.93 -20.81
N GLY A 250 12.26 3.80 -20.67
CA GLY A 250 13.20 3.80 -19.56
C GLY A 250 13.69 5.20 -19.21
N TYR A 251 14.50 5.32 -18.15
CA TYR A 251 15.06 6.61 -17.75
C TYR A 251 16.00 7.19 -18.82
N SER A 252 15.93 8.50 -19.05
CA SER A 252 16.78 9.18 -20.03
C SER A 252 18.27 9.10 -19.67
N SER A 253 18.60 9.20 -18.39
CA SER A 253 19.91 8.80 -17.88
C SER A 253 19.81 7.39 -17.29
N PRO A 254 20.56 6.39 -17.82
CA PRO A 254 20.38 5.00 -17.42
C PRO A 254 20.65 4.74 -15.93
N LEU A 255 21.53 5.51 -15.29
CA LEU A 255 21.94 5.30 -13.90
C LEU A 255 21.30 6.28 -12.90
N ASP A 256 20.34 7.10 -13.36
CA ASP A 256 19.66 8.10 -12.56
C ASP A 256 18.13 8.00 -12.73
N PRO A 257 17.43 7.34 -11.78
CA PRO A 257 15.99 7.13 -11.84
C PRO A 257 15.16 8.40 -11.59
N THR A 258 15.81 9.53 -11.29
CA THR A 258 15.13 10.83 -11.15
C THR A 258 14.96 11.56 -12.48
N THR A 259 15.63 11.08 -13.54
CA THR A 259 15.53 11.66 -14.87
C THR A 259 14.23 11.28 -15.56
N ALA A 260 13.82 12.12 -16.53
CA ALA A 260 12.60 11.89 -17.29
C ALA A 260 12.63 10.51 -17.99
N VAL A 261 11.47 9.89 -18.10
CA VAL A 261 11.28 8.68 -18.90
C VAL A 261 11.18 9.05 -20.38
N LYS A 262 11.87 8.30 -21.23
CA LYS A 262 11.80 8.40 -22.69
C LYS A 262 11.73 7.02 -23.33
N ARG A 263 11.29 6.99 -24.59
CA ARG A 263 11.41 5.81 -25.43
C ARG A 263 12.88 5.50 -25.72
N MET A 264 13.28 4.24 -25.57
CA MET A 264 14.62 3.72 -25.86
C MET A 264 14.81 3.53 -27.35
N GLN A 265 15.89 4.10 -27.89
CA GLN A 265 16.21 4.02 -29.31
C GLN A 265 17.23 2.92 -29.58
N SER A 266 16.96 2.10 -30.61
CA SER A 266 17.94 1.14 -31.12
C SER A 266 19.17 1.84 -31.70
N SER A 267 20.34 1.24 -31.52
CA SER A 267 21.59 1.68 -32.16
C SER A 267 21.89 0.91 -33.44
N TYR A 268 20.87 0.38 -34.11
CA TYR A 268 21.00 -0.23 -35.42
C TYR A 268 20.47 0.68 -36.52
N ALA A 269 21.16 0.70 -37.65
CA ALA A 269 20.75 1.44 -38.84
C ALA A 269 20.76 0.53 -40.07
N LEU A 270 19.79 0.75 -40.96
CA LEU A 270 19.76 0.05 -42.24
C LEU A 270 20.97 0.48 -43.09
N ARG A 271 21.69 -0.50 -43.65
CA ARG A 271 22.88 -0.23 -44.47
C ARG A 271 22.50 0.33 -45.84
N SER A 272 23.33 1.24 -46.37
CA SER A 272 23.22 1.74 -47.74
C SER A 272 24.07 0.88 -48.69
N ILE A 273 23.50 -0.24 -49.16
CA ILE A 273 24.17 -1.18 -50.06
C ILE A 273 23.28 -1.51 -51.27
N THR A 274 23.91 -1.90 -52.38
CA THR A 274 23.23 -2.39 -53.59
C THR A 274 23.39 -3.90 -53.76
N ASP A 275 24.42 -4.48 -53.16
CA ASP A 275 24.78 -5.89 -53.23
C ASP A 275 25.17 -6.43 -51.85
N ARG A 276 24.90 -7.70 -51.62
CA ARG A 276 25.15 -8.39 -50.35
C ARG A 276 26.48 -9.15 -50.37
N THR A 277 27.54 -8.44 -50.75
CA THR A 277 28.93 -8.92 -50.79
C THR A 277 29.74 -8.52 -49.54
N THR A 278 29.09 -7.82 -48.62
CA THR A 278 29.66 -7.39 -47.34
C THR A 278 28.72 -7.75 -46.18
N LEU A 279 29.30 -7.99 -45.00
CA LEU A 279 28.56 -8.19 -43.75
C LEU A 279 28.85 -7.04 -42.76
N PRO A 280 27.85 -6.63 -41.96
CA PRO A 280 28.12 -5.81 -40.79
C PRO A 280 28.97 -6.60 -39.79
N GLY A 281 29.78 -5.89 -39.00
CA GLY A 281 30.78 -6.47 -38.11
C GLY A 281 30.21 -7.51 -37.15
N TRP A 282 29.11 -7.20 -36.46
CA TRP A 282 28.41 -8.13 -35.58
C TRP A 282 28.03 -9.45 -36.28
N ALA A 283 27.66 -9.40 -37.57
CA ALA A 283 27.29 -10.60 -38.33
C ALA A 283 28.53 -11.35 -38.83
N ALA A 284 29.58 -10.63 -39.21
CA ALA A 284 30.85 -11.21 -39.62
C ALA A 284 31.48 -12.05 -38.50
N GLN A 285 31.34 -11.61 -37.25
CA GLN A 285 31.75 -12.36 -36.05
C GLN A 285 31.06 -13.73 -35.94
N LEU A 286 29.85 -13.85 -36.48
CA LEU A 286 29.02 -15.06 -36.43
C LEU A 286 29.13 -15.95 -37.67
N ALA A 287 29.96 -15.57 -38.65
CA ALA A 287 30.12 -16.31 -39.90
C ALA A 287 30.81 -17.68 -39.73
N GLY A 288 31.37 -17.93 -38.54
CA GLY A 288 32.10 -19.16 -38.22
C GLY A 288 33.23 -19.45 -39.22
N ASN A 289 33.38 -20.72 -39.58
CA ASN A 289 34.44 -21.15 -40.51
C ASN A 289 34.17 -20.79 -41.98
N LYS A 290 33.01 -20.21 -42.34
CA LYS A 290 32.65 -19.91 -43.73
C LYS A 290 33.51 -18.78 -44.31
N LEU A 291 33.78 -17.75 -43.51
CA LEU A 291 34.54 -16.56 -43.92
C LEU A 291 35.92 -16.47 -43.26
N GLY A 292 36.21 -17.35 -42.30
CA GLY A 292 37.52 -17.48 -41.66
C GLY A 292 37.82 -16.38 -40.64
N ALA A 293 39.06 -16.40 -40.12
CA ALA A 293 39.47 -15.58 -38.98
C ALA A 293 39.37 -14.06 -39.22
N GLY A 294 39.49 -13.62 -40.48
CA GLY A 294 39.33 -12.20 -40.83
C GLY A 294 37.93 -11.67 -40.53
N ALA A 295 36.89 -12.47 -40.79
CA ALA A 295 35.51 -12.12 -40.47
C ALA A 295 35.27 -12.18 -38.95
N THR A 296 35.75 -13.23 -38.28
CA THR A 296 35.56 -13.39 -36.82
C THR A 296 36.22 -12.29 -35.99
N ASN A 297 37.31 -11.71 -36.50
CA ASN A 297 38.04 -10.64 -35.83
C ASN A 297 37.56 -9.22 -36.21
N THR A 298 36.55 -9.10 -37.07
CA THR A 298 35.98 -7.79 -37.42
C THR A 298 35.29 -7.21 -36.19
N ALA A 299 35.55 -5.94 -35.84
CA ALA A 299 34.86 -5.26 -34.75
C ALA A 299 33.34 -5.21 -35.00
N ALA A 300 32.50 -5.20 -33.96
CA ALA A 300 31.05 -5.29 -34.10
C ALA A 300 30.42 -4.16 -34.93
N ASP A 301 31.00 -2.97 -34.84
CA ASP A 301 30.66 -1.75 -35.59
C ASP A 301 31.38 -1.64 -36.95
N GLY A 302 32.21 -2.63 -37.28
CA GLY A 302 32.94 -2.69 -38.54
C GLY A 302 32.10 -3.17 -39.72
N THR A 303 32.76 -3.34 -40.87
CA THR A 303 32.21 -3.98 -42.06
C THR A 303 33.25 -4.96 -42.60
N TYR A 304 32.82 -6.19 -42.90
CA TYR A 304 33.65 -7.21 -43.53
C TYR A 304 33.32 -7.32 -45.01
N THR A 305 34.33 -7.18 -45.87
CA THR A 305 34.20 -7.38 -47.32
C THR A 305 34.62 -8.78 -47.70
N MET A 306 33.72 -9.53 -48.34
CA MET A 306 34.02 -10.89 -48.82
C MET A 306 35.05 -10.86 -49.96
N THR A 307 35.96 -11.83 -49.98
CA THR A 307 36.85 -12.06 -51.12
C THR A 307 36.07 -12.55 -52.34
N SER A 308 36.62 -12.46 -53.55
CA SER A 308 35.95 -12.96 -54.76
C SER A 308 35.57 -14.44 -54.66
N GLN A 309 36.39 -15.26 -53.99
CA GLN A 309 36.07 -16.67 -53.74
C GLN A 309 34.88 -16.81 -52.76
N GLN A 310 34.87 -16.03 -51.67
CA GLN A 310 33.76 -16.05 -50.72
C GLN A 310 32.46 -15.56 -51.37
N GLN A 311 32.53 -14.53 -52.20
CA GLN A 311 31.36 -14.03 -52.93
C GLN A 311 30.76 -15.11 -53.85
N SER A 312 31.59 -15.92 -54.51
CA SER A 312 31.12 -17.03 -55.37
C SER A 312 30.48 -18.21 -54.60
N LEU A 313 30.53 -18.18 -53.27
CA LEU A 313 30.01 -19.24 -52.41
C LEU A 313 28.90 -18.76 -51.48
N TYR A 314 28.91 -17.48 -51.10
CA TYR A 314 28.20 -16.99 -49.93
C TYR A 314 27.59 -15.59 -50.07
N ALA A 315 27.76 -14.91 -51.22
CA ALA A 315 27.13 -13.61 -51.40
C ALA A 315 25.60 -13.73 -51.32
N GLY A 316 24.97 -12.80 -50.61
CA GLY A 316 23.52 -12.71 -50.56
C GLY A 316 22.93 -12.22 -51.89
N PRO A 317 21.61 -12.20 -52.04
CA PRO A 317 20.97 -11.72 -53.25
C PRO A 317 21.18 -10.21 -53.39
N ALA A 318 21.30 -9.73 -54.63
CA ALA A 318 21.32 -8.29 -54.91
C ALA A 318 20.06 -7.60 -54.37
N VAL A 319 20.20 -6.35 -53.92
CA VAL A 319 19.07 -5.57 -53.43
C VAL A 319 18.12 -5.31 -54.59
N SER A 320 16.87 -5.72 -54.41
CA SER A 320 15.83 -5.68 -55.44
C SER A 320 14.45 -5.63 -54.80
N THR A 321 13.39 -5.51 -55.60
CA THR A 321 12.02 -5.59 -55.10
C THR A 321 11.68 -6.96 -54.51
N SER A 322 12.34 -8.04 -54.98
CA SER A 322 12.17 -9.38 -54.42
C SER A 322 12.96 -9.59 -53.13
N TYR A 323 14.12 -8.94 -53.01
CA TYR A 323 15.00 -9.01 -51.84
C TYR A 323 15.34 -7.59 -51.34
N PRO A 324 14.34 -6.84 -50.85
CA PRO A 324 14.54 -5.46 -50.39
C PRO A 324 15.47 -5.41 -49.19
N LEU A 325 16.05 -4.23 -48.92
CA LEU A 325 16.77 -4.00 -47.67
C LEU A 325 15.83 -4.10 -46.48
N GLY A 326 16.33 -4.68 -45.39
CA GLY A 326 15.58 -4.91 -44.16
C GLY A 326 14.93 -6.30 -44.11
N ARG A 327 15.06 -7.09 -45.19
CA ARG A 327 14.61 -8.48 -45.25
C ARG A 327 15.50 -9.43 -44.45
N TYR A 328 16.80 -9.13 -44.40
CA TYR A 328 17.77 -9.88 -43.62
C TYR A 328 18.25 -9.08 -42.42
N GLY A 329 18.54 -9.74 -41.30
CA GLY A 329 19.12 -9.06 -40.14
C GLY A 329 20.44 -8.38 -40.50
N GLU A 330 21.22 -9.01 -41.37
CA GLU A 330 22.52 -8.51 -41.86
C GLU A 330 22.39 -7.31 -42.81
N ASP A 331 21.18 -6.85 -43.13
CA ASP A 331 20.97 -5.56 -43.76
C ASP A 331 21.12 -4.39 -42.77
N TYR A 332 21.17 -4.67 -41.45
CA TYR A 332 21.35 -3.67 -40.39
C TYR A 332 22.78 -3.69 -39.83
N ALA A 333 23.39 -2.51 -39.68
CA ALA A 333 24.67 -2.32 -39.01
C ALA A 333 24.45 -1.75 -37.60
N TYR A 334 25.24 -2.22 -36.63
CA TYR A 334 25.32 -1.60 -35.32
C TYR A 334 26.17 -0.32 -35.43
N VAL A 335 25.62 0.79 -34.96
CA VAL A 335 26.25 2.12 -34.99
C VAL A 335 26.35 2.62 -33.54
N PRO A 336 27.50 2.45 -32.88
CA PRO A 336 27.68 2.85 -31.49
C PRO A 336 27.29 4.31 -31.25
N GLY A 337 26.43 4.55 -30.26
CA GLY A 337 25.99 5.89 -29.87
C GLY A 337 24.94 6.53 -30.78
N SER A 338 24.40 5.84 -31.79
CA SER A 338 23.28 6.36 -32.59
C SER A 338 21.93 6.29 -31.87
N GLY A 339 21.82 5.44 -30.85
CA GLY A 339 20.65 5.28 -29.99
C GLY A 339 21.04 5.10 -28.52
N ASP A 340 20.11 4.59 -27.72
CA ASP A 340 20.27 4.35 -26.28
C ASP A 340 20.75 2.93 -25.95
N LEU A 341 20.57 1.99 -26.88
CA LEU A 341 20.79 0.56 -26.66
C LEU A 341 22.10 0.07 -27.29
N ASP A 342 22.71 -0.96 -26.71
CA ASP A 342 23.88 -1.61 -27.27
C ASP A 342 23.52 -2.60 -28.39
N GLN A 343 24.52 -3.34 -28.89
CA GLN A 343 24.33 -4.31 -29.96
C GLN A 343 23.40 -5.48 -29.60
N PHE A 344 23.16 -5.73 -28.31
CA PHE A 344 22.27 -6.81 -27.84
C PHE A 344 20.86 -6.31 -27.54
N CYS A 345 20.54 -5.06 -27.91
CA CYS A 345 19.24 -4.44 -27.65
C CYS A 345 18.97 -4.17 -26.15
N GLY A 346 20.02 -3.94 -25.37
CA GLY A 346 19.88 -3.60 -23.98
C GLY A 346 20.83 -2.51 -23.53
N ARG A 347 20.82 -2.22 -22.24
CA ARG A 347 21.78 -1.33 -21.59
C ARG A 347 21.84 -1.63 -20.11
N TRP A 348 22.94 -1.21 -19.48
CA TRP A 348 23.02 -1.13 -18.02
C TRP A 348 22.19 0.04 -17.52
N SER A 349 21.21 -0.20 -16.67
CA SER A 349 20.36 0.84 -16.09
C SER A 349 19.83 0.49 -14.70
N LYS A 350 19.53 1.52 -13.91
CA LYS A 350 18.64 1.40 -12.74
C LYS A 350 17.20 1.33 -13.24
N THR A 351 16.40 0.51 -12.56
CA THR A 351 14.97 0.35 -12.84
C THR A 351 14.21 0.35 -11.50
N PRO A 352 12.86 0.47 -11.51
CA PRO A 352 12.08 0.37 -10.28
C PRO A 352 12.36 -0.89 -9.47
N GLU A 353 12.56 -2.03 -10.15
CA GLU A 353 12.83 -3.33 -9.52
C GLU A 353 14.31 -3.55 -9.20
N PHE A 354 15.22 -2.87 -9.91
CA PHE A 354 16.68 -2.94 -9.73
C PHE A 354 17.27 -1.56 -9.43
N PRO A 355 17.07 -1.01 -8.21
CA PRO A 355 17.56 0.32 -7.85
C PRO A 355 19.09 0.42 -7.79
N ASN A 356 19.77 -0.72 -7.64
CA ASN A 356 21.24 -0.82 -7.70
C ASN A 356 21.78 -0.98 -9.12
N GLY A 357 20.90 -1.11 -10.12
CA GLY A 357 21.26 -1.33 -11.51
C GLY A 357 21.25 -2.81 -11.90
N THR A 358 20.86 -3.06 -13.15
CA THR A 358 20.98 -4.34 -13.85
C THR A 358 21.27 -4.07 -15.32
N TYR A 359 21.79 -5.07 -16.03
CA TYR A 359 21.62 -5.10 -17.48
C TYR A 359 20.16 -5.43 -17.78
N ALA A 360 19.57 -4.75 -18.75
CA ALA A 360 18.18 -4.89 -19.14
C ALA A 360 18.04 -4.80 -20.66
N TYR A 361 17.26 -5.71 -21.24
CA TYR A 361 16.83 -5.63 -22.63
C TYR A 361 15.61 -4.71 -22.73
N PHE A 362 15.46 -4.04 -23.86
CA PHE A 362 14.32 -3.16 -24.14
C PHE A 362 13.70 -3.51 -25.49
N LEU A 363 12.41 -3.22 -25.64
CA LEU A 363 11.65 -3.38 -26.88
C LEU A 363 11.69 -2.08 -27.71
N PRO A 364 12.62 -1.89 -28.66
CA PRO A 364 12.67 -0.69 -29.49
C PRO A 364 11.46 -0.60 -30.43
N ILE A 365 10.81 0.56 -30.41
CA ILE A 365 9.73 0.94 -31.32
C ILE A 365 9.99 2.33 -31.91
N ASP A 366 9.29 2.67 -33.00
CA ASP A 366 9.27 4.01 -33.54
C ASP A 366 8.26 4.93 -32.82
N ALA A 367 8.04 6.14 -33.35
CA ALA A 367 7.09 7.08 -32.76
C ALA A 367 5.62 6.67 -32.90
N ALA A 368 5.30 5.77 -33.83
CA ALA A 368 3.97 5.25 -34.09
C ALA A 368 3.70 3.90 -33.37
N GLY A 369 4.70 3.34 -32.68
CA GLY A 369 4.59 2.05 -32.01
C GLY A 369 5.03 0.86 -32.85
N ASN A 370 5.53 1.09 -34.08
CA ASN A 370 5.99 0.01 -34.93
C ASN A 370 7.32 -0.54 -34.40
N PRO A 371 7.53 -1.86 -34.44
CA PRO A 371 8.78 -2.46 -34.01
C PRO A 371 9.99 -1.98 -34.81
N ILE A 372 11.12 -1.76 -34.13
CA ILE A 372 12.39 -1.37 -34.74
C ILE A 372 13.44 -2.46 -34.50
N PHE A 373 14.25 -2.78 -35.52
CA PHE A 373 15.30 -3.78 -35.39
C PHE A 373 16.23 -3.49 -34.18
N PRO A 374 16.58 -4.50 -33.36
CA PRO A 374 16.35 -5.95 -33.55
C PRO A 374 15.07 -6.48 -32.88
N PHE A 375 14.08 -5.63 -32.67
CA PHE A 375 12.77 -5.89 -32.07
C PHE A 375 12.82 -6.28 -30.59
N ILE A 376 13.47 -7.40 -30.26
CA ILE A 376 13.72 -7.85 -28.88
C ILE A 376 15.19 -8.20 -28.74
N VAL A 377 15.65 -9.14 -29.57
CA VAL A 377 17.03 -9.61 -29.61
C VAL A 377 17.33 -10.16 -30.99
N ASN A 378 18.54 -9.90 -31.46
CA ASN A 378 19.03 -10.42 -32.73
C ASN A 378 19.60 -11.84 -32.56
N ARG A 379 20.77 -12.13 -33.14
CA ARG A 379 21.44 -13.44 -33.11
C ARG A 379 22.34 -13.65 -31.88
N GLN A 380 22.49 -12.64 -31.02
CA GLN A 380 23.29 -12.75 -29.80
C GLN A 380 22.56 -12.15 -28.61
N MET A 381 22.76 -12.78 -27.46
CA MET A 381 22.36 -12.27 -26.14
C MET A 381 23.59 -11.74 -25.39
N TYR A 382 23.37 -10.81 -24.46
CA TYR A 382 24.37 -10.25 -23.57
C TYR A 382 25.02 -11.31 -22.68
N GLY A 383 24.23 -12.17 -22.03
CA GLY A 383 24.76 -13.26 -21.19
C GLY A 383 25.08 -14.55 -21.97
N GLN A 384 25.37 -15.63 -21.24
CA GLN A 384 25.41 -16.99 -21.80
C GLN A 384 24.01 -17.60 -21.68
N PRO A 385 23.55 -18.36 -22.69
CA PRO A 385 22.27 -19.05 -22.62
C PRO A 385 22.32 -20.17 -21.58
N ASN A 386 21.39 -20.18 -20.64
CA ASN A 386 21.14 -21.34 -19.77
C ASN A 386 20.26 -22.40 -20.47
N GLY A 387 20.53 -22.66 -21.75
CA GLY A 387 19.69 -23.50 -22.63
C GLY A 387 18.42 -22.79 -23.11
N SER A 388 17.40 -23.57 -23.52
CA SER A 388 16.12 -23.05 -24.04
C SER A 388 15.12 -22.61 -22.96
N GLY A 389 15.54 -22.56 -21.68
CA GLY A 389 14.67 -22.35 -20.52
C GLY A 389 13.70 -23.49 -20.23
N LYS A 390 13.16 -24.16 -21.27
CA LYS A 390 12.20 -25.26 -21.18
C LYS A 390 12.81 -26.49 -20.50
N VAL A 391 12.12 -27.01 -19.49
CA VAL A 391 12.48 -28.21 -18.74
C VAL A 391 11.34 -29.23 -18.77
N THR A 392 11.66 -30.52 -18.70
CA THR A 392 10.65 -31.60 -18.72
C THR A 392 10.05 -31.85 -17.35
N SER A 393 10.78 -31.57 -16.27
CA SER A 393 10.33 -31.69 -14.88
C SER A 393 11.18 -30.84 -13.94
N ILE A 394 10.64 -30.55 -12.76
CA ILE A 394 11.38 -29.90 -11.66
C ILE A 394 12.07 -30.99 -10.85
N THR A 395 13.41 -31.02 -10.89
CA THR A 395 14.23 -32.07 -10.23
C THR A 395 14.83 -31.63 -8.90
N GLU A 396 14.67 -30.35 -8.52
CA GLU A 396 15.13 -29.80 -7.26
C GLU A 396 13.97 -29.48 -6.30
N THR A 397 14.27 -29.30 -5.02
CA THR A 397 13.28 -28.86 -4.04
C THR A 397 12.87 -27.43 -4.33
N VAL A 398 11.56 -27.21 -4.46
CA VAL A 398 10.95 -25.91 -4.72
C VAL A 398 9.83 -25.59 -3.74
N THR A 399 9.56 -24.30 -3.57
CA THR A 399 8.35 -23.79 -2.92
C THR A 399 7.39 -23.30 -4.00
N VAL A 400 6.14 -23.77 -3.96
CA VAL A 400 5.08 -23.24 -4.84
C VAL A 400 4.70 -21.85 -4.33
N ALA A 401 4.93 -20.83 -5.16
CA ALA A 401 4.58 -19.45 -4.86
C ALA A 401 3.20 -19.07 -5.40
N PHE A 402 2.75 -19.75 -6.46
CA PHE A 402 1.45 -19.59 -7.08
C PHE A 402 1.03 -20.88 -7.75
N ASN A 403 -0.25 -21.21 -7.73
CA ASN A 403 -0.81 -22.29 -8.51
C ASN A 403 -2.31 -22.08 -8.68
N VAL A 404 -2.75 -21.79 -9.90
CA VAL A 404 -4.17 -21.59 -10.24
C VAL A 404 -5.03 -22.82 -9.94
N ALA A 405 -4.43 -24.01 -9.85
CA ALA A 405 -5.14 -25.24 -9.48
C ALA A 405 -5.40 -25.36 -7.96
N THR A 406 -4.87 -24.46 -7.13
CA THR A 406 -5.14 -24.40 -5.69
C THR A 406 -5.76 -23.06 -5.32
N ASN A 407 -7.07 -23.07 -5.11
CA ASN A 407 -7.84 -21.92 -4.66
C ASN A 407 -7.23 -21.32 -3.37
N THR A 408 -6.76 -20.08 -3.42
CA THR A 408 -6.23 -19.33 -2.27
C THR A 408 -7.30 -18.34 -1.77
N ALA A 409 -7.28 -18.03 -0.48
CA ALA A 409 -8.21 -17.05 0.07
C ALA A 409 -7.71 -15.63 -0.25
N PRO A 410 -8.60 -14.68 -0.58
CA PRO A 410 -8.21 -13.29 -0.78
C PRO A 410 -7.62 -12.72 0.49
N VAL A 411 -6.69 -11.78 0.38
CA VAL A 411 -6.05 -11.09 1.48
C VAL A 411 -6.67 -9.70 1.64
N VAL A 412 -7.05 -9.35 2.88
CA VAL A 412 -7.52 -8.00 3.23
C VAL A 412 -6.45 -7.33 4.09
N THR A 413 -5.99 -6.15 3.67
CA THR A 413 -5.03 -5.32 4.41
C THR A 413 -5.68 -4.05 4.92
N GLY A 414 -5.18 -3.53 6.03
CA GLY A 414 -5.65 -2.29 6.65
C GLY A 414 -5.26 -2.19 8.13
N PRO A 415 -5.67 -1.13 8.81
CA PRO A 415 -5.27 -0.88 10.20
C PRO A 415 -5.97 -1.82 11.18
N ALA A 416 -5.23 -2.30 12.19
CA ALA A 416 -5.82 -3.08 13.29
C ALA A 416 -6.72 -2.23 14.21
N GLY A 417 -6.48 -0.92 14.27
CA GLY A 417 -7.30 0.01 15.01
C GLY A 417 -7.02 1.47 14.67
N ILE A 418 -8.02 2.31 14.89
CA ILE A 418 -8.00 3.75 14.65
C ILE A 418 -8.66 4.44 15.86
N SER A 419 -8.14 5.62 16.21
CA SER A 419 -8.74 6.48 17.24
C SER A 419 -9.24 7.77 16.62
N LEU A 420 -10.49 8.13 16.93
CA LEU A 420 -11.13 9.36 16.49
C LEU A 420 -11.43 10.27 17.69
N PRO A 421 -11.23 11.59 17.57
CA PRO A 421 -11.39 12.53 18.68
C PRO A 421 -12.85 12.85 19.05
N HIS A 422 -13.82 12.64 18.14
CA HIS A 422 -15.28 12.67 18.41
C HIS A 422 -16.09 12.01 17.26
N SER A 423 -17.43 12.05 17.35
CA SER A 423 -18.40 11.75 16.28
C SER A 423 -18.18 12.53 14.96
N GLY A 424 -17.19 12.12 14.17
CA GLY A 424 -16.89 12.67 12.85
C GLY A 424 -16.87 11.61 11.74
N THR A 425 -16.47 12.02 10.55
CA THR A 425 -16.24 11.13 9.40
C THR A 425 -14.74 10.80 9.30
N LEU A 426 -14.41 9.55 9.03
CA LEU A 426 -13.07 9.05 8.77
C LEU A 426 -12.97 8.55 7.34
N ALA A 427 -11.96 9.00 6.59
CA ALA A 427 -11.63 8.43 5.29
C ALA A 427 -10.53 7.37 5.45
N PHE A 428 -10.74 6.18 4.88
CA PHE A 428 -9.75 5.08 4.86
C PHE A 428 -8.75 5.31 3.73
N THR A 429 -7.80 6.22 3.97
CA THR A 429 -6.76 6.60 3.01
C THR A 429 -5.37 6.52 3.64
N GLY A 430 -4.31 6.47 2.82
CA GLY A 430 -2.92 6.41 3.28
C GLY A 430 -2.68 5.20 4.20
N ALA A 431 -2.12 5.44 5.39
CA ALA A 431 -1.84 4.38 6.36
C ALA A 431 -3.10 3.71 6.95
N ALA A 432 -4.27 4.31 6.75
CA ALA A 432 -5.55 3.74 7.16
C ALA A 432 -6.33 3.09 6.00
N ALA A 433 -5.74 3.00 4.80
CA ALA A 433 -6.41 2.40 3.64
C ALA A 433 -6.73 0.92 3.88
N ILE A 434 -7.91 0.51 3.41
CA ILE A 434 -8.29 -0.91 3.31
C ILE A 434 -8.13 -1.31 1.85
N ALA A 435 -7.46 -2.43 1.60
CA ALA A 435 -7.25 -2.95 0.26
C ALA A 435 -7.39 -4.48 0.25
N VAL A 436 -7.83 -5.00 -0.89
CA VAL A 436 -7.96 -6.44 -1.18
C VAL A 436 -6.94 -6.83 -2.23
N SER A 437 -6.37 -8.01 -2.09
CA SER A 437 -5.57 -8.65 -3.12
C SER A 437 -5.83 -10.14 -3.07
N ASP A 438 -5.97 -10.78 -4.22
CA ASP A 438 -6.02 -12.23 -4.32
C ASP A 438 -5.06 -12.69 -5.41
N ILE A 439 -4.41 -13.82 -5.18
CA ILE A 439 -3.34 -14.32 -6.03
C ILE A 439 -3.91 -15.06 -7.25
N ASP A 440 -5.13 -15.59 -7.11
CA ASP A 440 -5.86 -16.40 -8.07
C ASP A 440 -7.30 -15.91 -8.26
N ALA A 441 -7.53 -14.60 -8.09
CA ALA A 441 -8.80 -13.97 -8.43
C ALA A 441 -9.26 -14.35 -9.84
N ALA A 442 -10.50 -14.81 -9.96
CA ALA A 442 -11.22 -14.81 -11.22
C ALA A 442 -11.88 -13.43 -11.45
N ASP A 443 -12.57 -13.26 -12.58
CA ASP A 443 -13.40 -12.11 -13.01
C ASP A 443 -14.01 -11.20 -11.91
N GLU A 444 -14.55 -11.75 -10.81
CA GLU A 444 -15.20 -10.97 -9.76
C GLU A 444 -15.01 -11.56 -8.36
N GLU A 445 -14.48 -10.76 -7.44
CA GLU A 445 -14.49 -11.06 -6.00
C GLU A 445 -15.54 -10.22 -5.29
N SER A 446 -15.74 -10.47 -4.01
CA SER A 446 -16.59 -9.62 -3.17
C SER A 446 -15.91 -9.20 -1.88
N ILE A 447 -16.20 -7.98 -1.42
CA ILE A 447 -15.84 -7.52 -0.08
C ILE A 447 -17.08 -7.08 0.69
N ALA A 448 -17.37 -7.80 1.77
CA ALA A 448 -18.41 -7.45 2.73
C ALA A 448 -17.82 -6.55 3.83
N LEU A 449 -18.29 -5.31 3.87
CA LEU A 449 -17.97 -4.31 4.86
C LEU A 449 -19.12 -4.23 5.88
N THR A 450 -18.79 -4.38 7.16
CA THR A 450 -19.75 -4.28 8.27
C THR A 450 -19.18 -3.38 9.36
N VAL A 451 -20.00 -2.51 9.94
CA VAL A 451 -19.62 -1.74 11.13
C VAL A 451 -20.65 -1.89 12.24
N THR A 452 -20.20 -2.11 13.47
CA THR A 452 -21.10 -2.35 14.62
C THR A 452 -21.87 -1.10 15.06
N ALA A 453 -21.38 0.10 14.73
CA ALA A 453 -22.06 1.37 14.99
C ALA A 453 -21.59 2.47 14.02
N GLY A 454 -22.52 3.22 13.42
CA GLY A 454 -22.25 4.21 12.37
C GLY A 454 -22.60 3.70 10.98
N THR A 455 -22.15 4.39 9.93
CA THR A 455 -22.40 4.04 8.53
C THR A 455 -21.13 4.06 7.70
N LEU A 456 -21.12 3.28 6.61
CA LEU A 456 -20.03 3.18 5.65
C LEU A 456 -20.51 3.68 4.29
N SER A 457 -19.67 4.45 3.62
CA SER A 457 -19.94 4.96 2.27
C SER A 457 -18.73 4.85 1.35
N VAL A 458 -18.97 4.45 0.11
CA VAL A 458 -18.00 4.52 -1.00
C VAL A 458 -18.55 5.43 -2.10
N ASN A 459 -17.67 6.06 -2.86
CA ASN A 459 -18.04 6.81 -4.05
C ASN A 459 -18.02 5.88 -5.26
N LEU A 460 -19.19 5.62 -5.85
CA LEU A 460 -19.36 4.78 -7.04
C LEU A 460 -19.65 5.58 -8.32
N THR A 461 -19.53 6.91 -8.30
CA THR A 461 -19.96 7.77 -9.43
C THR A 461 -18.88 7.96 -10.50
N SER A 462 -17.65 7.50 -10.28
CA SER A 462 -16.63 7.48 -11.34
C SER A 462 -16.85 6.31 -12.30
N VAL A 463 -16.42 6.48 -13.56
CA VAL A 463 -16.50 5.44 -14.61
C VAL A 463 -15.77 4.14 -14.21
N LEU A 464 -14.70 4.25 -13.42
CA LEU A 464 -13.98 3.09 -12.86
C LEU A 464 -14.83 2.36 -11.82
N THR A 465 -15.42 3.11 -10.88
CA THR A 465 -16.20 2.54 -9.77
C THR A 465 -17.63 2.14 -10.16
N SER A 466 -18.16 2.58 -11.30
CA SER A 466 -19.52 2.25 -11.76
C SER A 466 -19.69 0.79 -12.16
N HIS A 467 -18.58 0.07 -12.38
CA HIS A 467 -18.53 -1.37 -12.65
C HIS A 467 -18.46 -2.20 -11.37
N VAL A 468 -18.38 -1.56 -10.19
CA VAL A 468 -18.53 -2.23 -8.89
C VAL A 468 -20.01 -2.25 -8.52
N THR A 469 -20.54 -3.44 -8.24
CA THR A 469 -21.95 -3.60 -7.84
C THR A 469 -22.09 -3.76 -6.33
N VAL A 470 -23.13 -3.15 -5.76
CA VAL A 470 -23.53 -3.41 -4.37
C VAL A 470 -24.48 -4.60 -4.40
N THR A 471 -24.02 -5.77 -3.95
CA THR A 471 -24.77 -7.04 -4.03
C THR A 471 -25.57 -7.35 -2.77
N ALA A 472 -25.20 -6.76 -1.63
CA ALA A 472 -25.93 -6.83 -0.38
C ALA A 472 -25.70 -5.57 0.47
N GLY A 473 -26.64 -5.26 1.37
CA GLY A 473 -26.60 -4.00 2.12
C GLY A 473 -26.83 -2.77 1.24
N ALA A 474 -26.46 -1.59 1.74
CA ALA A 474 -26.62 -0.34 1.01
C ALA A 474 -25.47 0.64 1.28
N ASN A 475 -25.14 1.43 0.27
CA ASN A 475 -24.19 2.54 0.41
C ASN A 475 -24.74 3.59 1.39
N GLY A 476 -23.94 3.97 2.39
CA GLY A 476 -24.39 4.83 3.49
C GLY A 476 -25.09 4.09 4.63
N SER A 477 -24.91 2.78 4.75
CA SER A 477 -25.49 1.98 5.84
C SER A 477 -24.42 1.24 6.65
N SER A 478 -24.82 0.50 7.70
CA SER A 478 -23.89 -0.24 8.56
C SER A 478 -23.32 -1.50 7.90
N THR A 479 -23.91 -1.95 6.78
CA THR A 479 -23.43 -3.11 6.03
C THR A 479 -23.48 -2.85 4.52
N MET A 480 -22.48 -3.34 3.81
CA MET A 480 -22.36 -3.21 2.35
C MET A 480 -21.51 -4.35 1.83
N THR A 481 -21.94 -5.02 0.77
CA THR A 481 -21.11 -5.95 0.02
C THR A 481 -20.89 -5.40 -1.37
N LEU A 482 -19.63 -5.17 -1.72
CA LEU A 482 -19.19 -4.76 -3.05
C LEU A 482 -18.74 -6.00 -3.82
N LYS A 483 -19.02 -6.05 -5.13
CA LYS A 483 -18.54 -7.09 -6.05
C LYS A 483 -17.94 -6.46 -7.31
N GLY A 484 -16.83 -7.01 -7.78
CA GLY A 484 -16.12 -6.61 -9.00
C GLY A 484 -14.68 -7.13 -9.00
N GLY A 485 -13.90 -6.87 -10.05
CA GLY A 485 -12.48 -7.25 -10.07
C GLY A 485 -11.62 -6.46 -9.07
N ILE A 486 -10.50 -7.04 -8.61
CA ILE A 486 -9.58 -6.47 -7.58
C ILE A 486 -9.33 -4.98 -7.78
N SER A 487 -8.93 -4.59 -8.99
CA SER A 487 -8.53 -3.21 -9.30
C SER A 487 -9.68 -2.23 -9.08
N LEU A 488 -10.90 -2.62 -9.46
CA LEU A 488 -12.11 -1.81 -9.31
C LEU A 488 -12.58 -1.77 -7.85
N LEU A 489 -12.49 -2.91 -7.15
CA LEU A 489 -12.76 -2.98 -5.70
C LEU A 489 -11.82 -2.06 -4.92
N ASN A 490 -10.51 -2.10 -5.20
CA ASN A 490 -9.54 -1.21 -4.56
C ASN A 490 -9.76 0.26 -4.90
N ALA A 491 -10.17 0.58 -6.13
CA ALA A 491 -10.57 1.94 -6.51
C ALA A 491 -11.79 2.42 -5.69
N ALA A 492 -12.79 1.56 -5.49
CA ALA A 492 -13.94 1.86 -4.64
C ALA A 492 -13.54 2.00 -3.15
N LEU A 493 -12.72 1.08 -2.62
CA LEU A 493 -12.25 1.10 -1.24
C LEU A 493 -11.37 2.31 -0.92
N ALA A 494 -10.62 2.85 -1.89
CA ALA A 494 -9.86 4.09 -1.72
C ALA A 494 -10.76 5.31 -1.44
N THR A 495 -12.05 5.22 -1.74
CA THR A 495 -13.07 6.24 -1.43
C THR A 495 -13.88 5.94 -0.17
N LEU A 496 -13.55 4.85 0.53
CA LEU A 496 -14.30 4.39 1.70
C LEU A 496 -14.22 5.43 2.82
N THR A 497 -15.41 5.79 3.31
CA THR A 497 -15.60 6.69 4.44
C THR A 497 -16.47 6.01 5.49
N TYR A 498 -16.12 6.20 6.76
CA TYR A 498 -16.92 5.82 7.91
C TYR A 498 -17.48 7.07 8.57
N THR A 499 -18.79 7.10 8.83
CA THR A 499 -19.44 8.17 9.59
C THR A 499 -19.87 7.62 10.94
N ALA A 500 -19.32 8.22 12.01
CA ALA A 500 -19.60 7.82 13.38
C ALA A 500 -21.08 8.06 13.77
N PRO A 501 -21.64 7.23 14.66
CA PRO A 501 -22.96 7.49 15.22
C PRO A 501 -22.93 8.73 16.11
N ALA A 502 -24.05 9.47 16.19
CA ALA A 502 -24.16 10.64 17.06
C ALA A 502 -23.92 10.31 18.55
N SER A 503 -24.10 9.05 18.96
CA SER A 503 -23.84 8.57 20.31
C SER A 503 -22.36 8.48 20.68
N GLY A 504 -21.43 8.53 19.71
CA GLY A 504 -20.00 8.33 19.95
C GLY A 504 -19.63 6.92 20.41
N ALA A 505 -20.52 5.94 20.22
CA ALA A 505 -20.27 4.55 20.57
C ALA A 505 -19.11 3.98 19.74
N THR A 506 -18.16 3.31 20.40
CA THR A 506 -17.06 2.59 19.73
C THR A 506 -17.60 1.59 18.72
N ALA A 507 -16.88 1.43 17.61
CA ALA A 507 -17.29 0.53 16.55
C ALA A 507 -16.17 -0.46 16.20
N THR A 508 -16.55 -1.60 15.65
CA THR A 508 -15.63 -2.49 14.94
C THR A 508 -16.05 -2.51 13.49
N LEU A 509 -15.14 -2.15 12.59
CA LEU A 509 -15.30 -2.37 11.16
C LEU A 509 -14.72 -3.73 10.82
N THR A 510 -15.52 -4.59 10.19
CA THR A 510 -15.09 -5.86 9.62
C THR A 510 -15.14 -5.76 8.12
N ALA A 511 -14.01 -6.03 7.46
CA ALA A 511 -13.90 -6.17 6.02
C ALA A 511 -13.59 -7.62 5.70
N GLN A 512 -14.54 -8.34 5.10
CA GLN A 512 -14.40 -9.73 4.71
C GLN A 512 -14.37 -9.84 3.18
N ALA A 513 -13.22 -10.19 2.62
CA ALA A 513 -13.12 -10.51 1.21
C ALA A 513 -13.44 -11.98 0.96
N ASN A 514 -14.07 -12.28 -0.17
CA ASN A 514 -14.39 -13.63 -0.64
C ASN A 514 -14.06 -13.73 -2.14
N ASP A 515 -13.43 -14.83 -2.54
CA ASP A 515 -13.00 -15.09 -3.93
C ASP A 515 -14.17 -15.36 -4.90
N GLY A 516 -15.40 -15.57 -4.38
CA GLY A 516 -16.58 -15.76 -5.22
C GLY A 516 -16.62 -17.10 -5.96
N SER A 517 -15.71 -18.03 -5.65
CA SER A 517 -15.63 -19.35 -6.27
C SER A 517 -16.88 -20.17 -5.98
N ALA A 518 -17.63 -20.55 -7.03
CA ALA A 518 -18.86 -21.33 -6.90
C ALA A 518 -18.63 -22.75 -6.32
N ALA A 519 -17.39 -23.27 -6.40
CA ALA A 519 -17.04 -24.61 -5.96
C ALA A 519 -16.29 -24.63 -4.62
N ASN A 520 -15.58 -23.56 -4.25
CA ASN A 520 -14.74 -23.52 -3.06
C ASN A 520 -14.50 -22.08 -2.57
N ASN A 521 -15.58 -21.37 -2.21
CA ASN A 521 -15.50 -19.98 -1.76
C ASN A 521 -14.64 -19.83 -0.48
N LEU A 522 -13.43 -19.27 -0.61
CA LEU A 522 -12.58 -18.93 0.54
C LEU A 522 -12.73 -17.46 0.90
N SER A 523 -12.47 -17.16 2.18
CA SER A 523 -12.61 -15.80 2.70
C SER A 523 -11.57 -15.48 3.75
N THR A 524 -11.19 -14.19 3.81
CA THR A 524 -10.35 -13.63 4.88
C THR A 524 -11.02 -12.38 5.41
N SER A 525 -10.86 -12.13 6.71
CA SER A 525 -11.43 -10.96 7.38
C SER A 525 -10.35 -10.11 8.05
N LEU A 526 -10.44 -8.80 7.88
CA LEU A 526 -9.77 -7.80 8.70
C LEU A 526 -10.78 -7.19 9.68
N SER A 527 -10.41 -7.08 10.95
CA SER A 527 -11.18 -6.34 11.96
C SER A 527 -10.40 -5.10 12.39
N THR A 528 -10.99 -3.92 12.18
CA THR A 528 -10.44 -2.63 12.58
C THR A 528 -11.26 -2.08 13.75
N ALA A 529 -10.63 -1.94 14.92
CA ALA A 529 -11.27 -1.28 16.06
C ALA A 529 -11.32 0.24 15.84
N VAL A 530 -12.50 0.84 15.88
CA VAL A 530 -12.71 2.29 15.86
C VAL A 530 -13.05 2.76 17.27
N THR A 531 -12.06 3.37 17.92
CA THR A 531 -12.19 3.89 19.28
C THR A 531 -12.49 5.38 19.26
N PHE A 532 -13.44 5.82 20.07
CA PHE A 532 -13.73 7.23 20.29
C PHE A 532 -13.28 7.61 21.69
N ASN A 533 -12.47 8.65 21.81
CA ASN A 533 -12.13 9.22 23.11
C ASN A 533 -13.00 10.46 23.34
N PRO A 534 -13.86 10.49 24.38
CA PRO A 534 -14.64 11.68 24.68
C PRO A 534 -13.71 12.86 24.93
N SER A 535 -13.87 13.94 24.16
CA SER A 535 -13.11 15.16 24.34
C SER A 535 -14.05 16.35 24.58
N VAL A 536 -13.76 17.13 25.62
CA VAL A 536 -14.55 18.31 26.00
C VAL A 536 -13.63 19.51 25.99
N SER A 537 -13.84 20.43 25.05
CA SER A 537 -13.12 21.70 25.00
C SER A 537 -13.97 22.81 25.61
N VAL A 538 -13.50 23.39 26.70
CA VAL A 538 -14.19 24.52 27.37
C VAL A 538 -13.37 25.80 27.14
N PRO A 539 -13.90 26.79 26.39
CA PRO A 539 -13.22 28.07 26.19
C PRO A 539 -12.95 28.82 27.51
N GLY A 540 -11.93 29.68 27.52
CA GLY A 540 -11.57 30.48 28.68
C GLY A 540 -12.73 31.35 29.18
N GLY A 541 -12.89 31.43 30.51
CA GLY A 541 -13.98 32.18 31.16
C GLY A 541 -15.32 31.44 31.21
N GLN A 542 -15.46 30.29 30.55
CA GLN A 542 -16.67 29.49 30.55
C GLN A 542 -16.61 28.34 31.55
N THR A 543 -17.77 27.92 32.04
CA THR A 543 -17.95 26.72 32.84
C THR A 543 -19.02 25.84 32.17
N VAL A 544 -18.70 24.56 31.97
CA VAL A 544 -19.62 23.57 31.39
C VAL A 544 -19.79 22.43 32.38
N THR A 545 -21.04 22.00 32.62
CA THR A 545 -21.34 20.80 33.41
C THR A 545 -21.64 19.63 32.49
N ASP A 546 -20.88 18.56 32.63
CA ASP A 546 -21.10 17.28 31.98
C ASP A 546 -21.62 16.25 33.00
N ALA A 547 -22.89 15.90 32.83
CA ALA A 547 -23.56 14.89 33.64
C ALA A 547 -23.60 13.51 32.95
N THR A 548 -22.94 13.36 31.79
CA THR A 548 -22.88 12.10 31.05
C THR A 548 -22.11 11.04 31.83
N SER A 549 -22.64 9.82 31.86
CA SER A 549 -21.93 8.62 32.34
C SER A 549 -21.16 7.97 31.18
N TYR A 550 -19.83 7.92 31.27
CA TYR A 550 -18.97 7.28 30.27
C TYR A 550 -18.53 5.87 30.74
N SER A 551 -18.34 4.93 29.81
CA SER A 551 -17.94 3.54 30.11
C SER A 551 -17.01 2.96 29.04
N GLY A 552 -16.39 1.79 29.32
CA GLY A 552 -15.54 1.07 28.36
C GLY A 552 -14.05 1.46 28.39
N GLY A 553 -13.32 1.18 27.31
CA GLY A 553 -11.87 1.43 27.20
C GLY A 553 -11.46 2.88 26.90
N VAL A 554 -12.41 3.82 26.93
CA VAL A 554 -12.22 5.19 26.43
C VAL A 554 -11.48 6.09 27.43
N GLN A 555 -10.82 7.14 26.92
CA GLN A 555 -10.18 8.19 27.73
C GLN A 555 -10.97 9.49 27.62
N LEU A 556 -11.31 10.11 28.76
CA LEU A 556 -11.86 11.47 28.81
C LEU A 556 -10.73 12.49 28.67
N VAL A 557 -10.81 13.38 27.68
CA VAL A 557 -9.81 14.42 27.44
C VAL A 557 -10.42 15.82 27.61
N LYS A 558 -9.96 16.57 28.61
CA LYS A 558 -10.35 17.97 28.83
C LYS A 558 -9.36 18.93 28.13
N ARG A 559 -9.91 19.79 27.27
CA ARG A 559 -9.22 20.86 26.52
C ARG A 559 -9.77 22.25 26.82
N GLY A 560 -9.04 23.27 26.37
CA GLY A 560 -9.40 24.68 26.54
C GLY A 560 -9.20 25.17 27.98
N THR A 561 -9.05 26.48 28.15
CA THR A 561 -8.64 27.09 29.43
C THR A 561 -9.78 27.30 30.43
N GLY A 562 -11.03 27.00 30.08
CA GLY A 562 -12.19 27.09 30.99
C GLY A 562 -12.38 25.87 31.89
N THR A 563 -13.50 25.84 32.60
CA THR A 563 -13.80 24.84 33.65
C THR A 563 -14.81 23.80 33.18
N LEU A 564 -14.50 22.51 33.35
CA LEU A 564 -15.42 21.40 33.15
C LEU A 564 -15.84 20.82 34.51
N ILE A 565 -17.13 20.76 34.78
CA ILE A 565 -17.69 20.07 35.95
C ILE A 565 -18.14 18.69 35.52
N VAL A 566 -17.59 17.64 36.11
CA VAL A 566 -18.01 16.25 35.85
C VAL A 566 -18.84 15.74 37.04
N SER A 567 -20.12 15.43 36.77
CA SER A 567 -21.08 15.00 37.80
C SER A 567 -21.74 13.65 37.53
N GLY A 568 -21.57 13.09 36.32
CA GLY A 568 -22.05 11.74 35.99
C GLY A 568 -21.15 10.66 36.58
N ALA A 569 -21.73 9.59 37.12
CA ALA A 569 -20.95 8.42 37.56
C ALA A 569 -20.46 7.63 36.34
N SER A 570 -19.16 7.39 36.24
CA SER A 570 -18.54 6.78 35.06
C SER A 570 -17.74 5.53 35.41
N SER A 571 -17.52 4.65 34.43
CA SER A 571 -16.82 3.36 34.59
C SER A 571 -15.79 3.09 33.49
N PHE A 572 -15.35 4.13 32.77
CA PHE A 572 -14.31 3.99 31.74
C PHE A 572 -12.93 3.71 32.35
N THR A 573 -12.13 2.94 31.63
CA THR A 573 -10.83 2.42 32.07
C THR A 573 -9.64 3.12 31.41
N GLY A 574 -9.85 3.87 30.32
CA GLY A 574 -8.79 4.62 29.62
C GLY A 574 -8.33 5.89 30.37
N GLY A 575 -9.02 6.26 31.45
CA GLY A 575 -8.63 7.33 32.36
C GLY A 575 -9.04 8.73 31.94
N THR A 576 -8.65 9.72 32.74
CA THR A 576 -8.99 11.15 32.52
C THR A 576 -7.71 11.96 32.31
N ARG A 577 -7.59 12.60 31.15
CA ARG A 577 -6.48 13.51 30.81
C ARG A 577 -6.98 14.96 30.81
N ILE A 578 -6.31 15.80 31.59
CA ILE A 578 -6.56 17.24 31.64
C ILE A 578 -5.38 17.94 30.97
N GLU A 579 -5.59 18.45 29.77
CA GLU A 579 -4.56 19.13 28.97
C GLU A 579 -4.48 20.62 29.31
N ALA A 580 -5.61 21.26 29.65
CA ALA A 580 -5.69 22.67 30.02
C ALA A 580 -6.95 23.00 30.83
N GLY A 581 -6.90 24.12 31.56
CA GLY A 581 -8.01 24.64 32.35
C GLY A 581 -8.27 23.81 33.61
N GLU A 582 -9.53 23.73 34.03
CA GLU A 582 -9.92 23.05 35.27
C GLU A 582 -10.94 21.93 35.02
N VAL A 583 -10.81 20.82 35.76
CA VAL A 583 -11.87 19.82 35.96
C VAL A 583 -12.32 19.84 37.42
N ILE A 584 -13.62 20.01 37.67
CA ILE A 584 -14.26 19.92 38.98
C ILE A 584 -15.03 18.60 39.07
N VAL A 585 -14.68 17.76 40.03
CA VAL A 585 -15.32 16.46 40.27
C VAL A 585 -16.41 16.60 41.31
N ARG A 586 -17.67 16.34 40.94
CA ARG A 586 -18.84 16.36 41.85
C ARG A 586 -19.45 15.00 42.13
N ASN A 587 -18.91 13.95 41.51
CA ASN A 587 -19.30 12.58 41.77
C ASN A 587 -18.02 11.75 41.92
N ILE A 588 -17.96 10.91 42.96
CA ILE A 588 -16.77 10.13 43.31
C ILE A 588 -16.33 9.15 42.20
N ALA A 589 -17.24 8.77 41.30
CA ALA A 589 -16.98 7.90 40.16
C ALA A 589 -16.80 8.65 38.84
N ALA A 590 -16.76 9.99 38.84
CA ALA A 590 -16.78 10.76 37.59
C ALA A 590 -15.51 10.62 36.73
N LEU A 591 -14.36 10.31 37.35
CA LEU A 591 -13.08 10.15 36.66
C LEU A 591 -12.87 8.76 36.05
N GLY A 592 -13.84 7.86 36.20
CA GLY A 592 -13.71 6.45 35.81
C GLY A 592 -12.80 5.66 36.77
N THR A 593 -12.36 4.49 36.33
CA THR A 593 -11.47 3.60 37.11
C THR A 593 -10.03 3.58 36.59
N GLY A 594 -9.74 4.34 35.54
CA GLY A 594 -8.42 4.42 34.90
C GLY A 594 -7.45 5.42 35.54
N PRO A 595 -6.31 5.71 34.87
CA PRO A 595 -5.34 6.70 35.33
C PRO A 595 -5.84 8.14 35.22
N VAL A 596 -5.21 9.06 35.94
CA VAL A 596 -5.45 10.50 35.81
C VAL A 596 -4.16 11.21 35.42
N TRP A 597 -4.22 12.06 34.38
CA TRP A 597 -3.12 12.92 33.95
C TRP A 597 -3.50 14.39 34.11
N VAL A 598 -2.69 15.14 34.84
CA VAL A 598 -2.84 16.58 35.01
C VAL A 598 -1.61 17.27 34.42
N SER A 599 -1.81 17.89 33.26
CA SER A 599 -0.74 18.52 32.46
C SER A 599 -0.29 19.87 33.07
N PRO A 600 0.83 20.46 32.63
CA PRO A 600 1.27 21.79 33.09
C PRO A 600 0.18 22.86 32.92
N GLY A 601 -0.11 23.61 33.98
CA GLY A 601 -1.14 24.66 33.98
C GLY A 601 -2.59 24.17 34.02
N ALA A 602 -2.81 22.86 34.10
CA ALA A 602 -4.13 22.27 34.32
C ALA A 602 -4.40 22.05 35.82
N ARG A 603 -5.69 22.08 36.18
CA ARG A 603 -6.15 21.86 37.56
C ARG A 603 -7.20 20.75 37.64
N LEU A 604 -7.05 19.86 38.62
CA LEU A 604 -8.10 18.95 39.08
C LEU A 604 -8.59 19.44 40.44
N THR A 605 -9.90 19.58 40.59
CA THR A 605 -10.58 20.00 41.83
C THR A 605 -11.53 18.90 42.28
N LEU A 606 -11.45 18.51 43.55
CA LEU A 606 -12.40 17.61 44.18
C LEU A 606 -13.46 18.42 44.94
N ASP A 607 -14.70 18.35 44.46
CA ASP A 607 -15.89 18.98 45.04
C ASP A 607 -16.90 17.90 45.46
N VAL A 608 -16.39 16.92 46.23
CA VAL A 608 -17.13 15.73 46.71
C VAL A 608 -17.32 15.71 48.22
N GLY A 609 -17.11 16.85 48.90
CA GLY A 609 -17.12 16.92 50.36
C GLY A 609 -15.97 16.09 50.97
N THR A 610 -16.24 15.40 52.07
CA THR A 610 -15.26 14.54 52.77
C THR A 610 -15.12 13.15 52.14
N ALA A 611 -15.83 12.88 51.04
CA ALA A 611 -15.76 11.59 50.37
C ALA A 611 -14.40 11.37 49.70
N GLY A 612 -14.02 10.10 49.57
CA GLY A 612 -12.81 9.68 48.87
C GLY A 612 -13.08 9.35 47.41
N ILE A 613 -12.10 9.63 46.55
CA ILE A 613 -12.04 9.06 45.20
C ILE A 613 -10.90 8.06 45.08
N SER A 614 -11.01 7.12 44.16
CA SER A 614 -9.96 6.13 43.88
C SER A 614 -9.55 6.19 42.42
N VAL A 615 -8.24 6.16 42.15
CA VAL A 615 -7.67 6.20 40.78
C VAL A 615 -6.62 5.11 40.61
N ALA A 616 -6.50 4.55 39.40
CA ALA A 616 -5.54 3.46 39.14
C ALA A 616 -4.08 3.93 39.15
N ALA A 617 -3.83 5.13 38.65
CA ALA A 617 -2.52 5.77 38.67
C ALA A 617 -2.66 7.28 38.53
N LEU A 618 -1.67 8.02 39.00
CA LEU A 618 -1.64 9.48 38.92
C LEU A 618 -0.38 9.94 38.19
N THR A 619 -0.53 10.78 37.18
CA THR A 619 0.57 11.56 36.61
C THR A 619 0.26 13.03 36.82
N LEU A 620 1.07 13.67 37.67
CA LEU A 620 0.98 15.09 37.97
C LEU A 620 2.26 15.77 37.51
N ASP A 621 2.19 16.51 36.41
CA ASP A 621 3.31 17.28 35.90
C ASP A 621 3.70 18.39 36.87
N ALA A 622 4.95 18.86 36.80
CA ALA A 622 5.52 19.79 37.79
C ALA A 622 4.73 21.10 37.97
N ALA A 623 4.02 21.55 36.93
CA ALA A 623 3.16 22.74 36.98
C ALA A 623 1.66 22.40 36.92
N GLY A 624 1.28 21.13 37.06
CA GLY A 624 -0.11 20.73 37.25
C GLY A 624 -0.54 20.91 38.71
N LEU A 625 -1.83 21.10 38.96
CA LEU A 625 -2.38 21.32 40.29
C LEU A 625 -3.53 20.35 40.60
N ILE A 626 -3.53 19.76 41.79
CA ILE A 626 -4.67 19.02 42.34
C ILE A 626 -5.11 19.72 43.63
N ASP A 627 -6.39 20.03 43.72
CA ASP A 627 -7.03 20.55 44.92
C ASP A 627 -8.01 19.52 45.48
N LEU A 628 -7.67 18.96 46.63
CA LEU A 628 -8.42 17.87 47.27
C LEU A 628 -9.72 18.34 47.94
N GLY A 629 -9.92 19.67 48.11
CA GLY A 629 -10.98 20.17 48.98
C GLY A 629 -10.88 19.53 50.38
N PRO A 630 -12.00 19.29 51.10
CA PRO A 630 -12.00 18.56 52.36
C PRO A 630 -11.97 17.03 52.20
N GLY A 631 -11.77 16.52 50.97
CA GLY A 631 -11.85 15.11 50.64
C GLY A 631 -10.50 14.39 50.67
N ARG A 632 -10.48 13.20 50.07
CA ARG A 632 -9.27 12.37 49.91
C ARG A 632 -9.21 11.71 48.53
N MET A 633 -7.99 11.38 48.11
CA MET A 633 -7.72 10.61 46.89
C MET A 633 -6.82 9.43 47.24
N THR A 634 -7.26 8.22 46.89
CA THR A 634 -6.46 7.00 47.00
C THR A 634 -5.97 6.58 45.62
N ILE A 635 -4.65 6.44 45.48
CA ILE A 635 -3.98 5.98 44.27
C ILE A 635 -3.59 4.51 44.46
N ALA A 636 -3.99 3.65 43.53
CA ALA A 636 -3.71 2.21 43.60
C ALA A 636 -2.20 1.89 43.57
N ALA A 637 -1.88 0.66 43.98
CA ALA A 637 -0.49 0.20 44.09
C ALA A 637 0.29 0.34 42.77
N GLY A 638 1.50 0.91 42.86
CA GLY A 638 2.36 1.18 41.70
C GLY A 638 1.92 2.39 40.86
N GLY A 639 0.80 3.04 41.19
CA GLY A 639 0.26 4.19 40.47
C GLY A 639 0.88 5.55 40.83
N PHE A 640 1.66 5.60 41.91
CA PHE A 640 2.44 6.76 42.35
C PHE A 640 3.53 6.32 43.33
N THR A 641 4.55 7.15 43.60
CA THR A 641 5.58 6.83 44.60
C THR A 641 5.60 7.86 45.71
N GLU A 642 6.03 7.44 46.90
CA GLU A 642 6.12 8.31 48.08
C GLU A 642 7.09 9.48 47.88
N SER A 643 8.22 9.27 47.19
CA SER A 643 9.14 10.39 46.91
C SER A 643 8.50 11.48 46.04
N VAL A 644 7.68 11.07 45.06
CA VAL A 644 6.99 12.00 44.17
C VAL A 644 5.85 12.69 44.93
N ILE A 645 5.11 11.99 45.79
CA ILE A 645 4.03 12.58 46.59
C ILE A 645 4.55 13.68 47.51
N ARG A 646 5.66 13.44 48.23
CA ARG A 646 6.31 14.47 49.05
C ARG A 646 6.71 15.68 48.23
N SER A 647 7.33 15.48 47.07
CA SER A 647 7.71 16.60 46.19
C SER A 647 6.50 17.43 45.71
N ARG A 648 5.34 16.80 45.51
CA ARG A 648 4.11 17.46 45.06
C ARG A 648 3.37 18.13 46.23
N LEU A 649 3.46 17.58 47.43
CA LEU A 649 2.92 18.21 48.65
C LEU A 649 3.73 19.46 49.02
N ILE A 650 5.07 19.41 48.96
CA ILE A 650 5.92 20.59 49.16
C ILE A 650 5.55 21.71 48.19
N ALA A 651 5.34 21.37 46.90
CA ALA A 651 4.93 22.34 45.89
C ALA A 651 3.55 22.95 46.17
N GLY A 652 2.61 22.15 46.69
CA GLY A 652 1.27 22.62 47.06
C GLY A 652 1.24 23.42 48.37
N ARG A 653 2.09 23.05 49.33
CA ARG A 653 2.26 23.74 50.62
C ARG A 653 2.68 25.19 50.45
N GLY A 654 3.56 25.47 49.48
CA GLY A 654 4.06 26.81 49.23
C GLY A 654 4.79 27.38 50.45
N ASP A 655 4.28 28.48 51.00
CA ASP A 655 4.79 29.12 52.23
C ASP A 655 4.17 28.58 53.53
N GLY A 656 3.42 27.47 53.45
CA GLY A 656 2.68 26.88 54.57
C GLY A 656 1.18 27.19 54.53
N SER A 657 0.74 28.14 53.69
CA SER A 657 -0.68 28.49 53.52
C SER A 657 -1.46 27.53 52.61
N TRP A 658 -0.76 26.57 51.98
CA TRP A 658 -1.32 25.67 50.96
C TRP A 658 -1.87 26.39 49.73
N THR A 659 -1.47 27.63 49.45
CA THR A 659 -1.89 28.34 48.22
C THR A 659 -0.94 28.11 47.03
N GLY A 660 -0.21 27.00 47.00
CA GLY A 660 0.71 26.67 45.91
C GLY A 660 0.01 26.63 44.55
N THR A 661 0.68 27.14 43.51
CA THR A 661 0.15 27.16 42.13
C THR A 661 0.34 25.85 41.37
N SER A 662 0.98 24.86 42.00
CA SER A 662 1.29 23.54 41.44
C SER A 662 1.37 22.50 42.56
N GLY A 663 1.34 21.21 42.23
CA GLY A 663 1.42 20.15 43.23
C GLY A 663 0.05 19.71 43.75
N ILE A 664 0.02 19.24 44.98
CA ILE A 664 -1.21 18.77 45.65
C ILE A 664 -1.51 19.74 46.80
N THR A 665 -2.65 20.39 46.73
CA THR A 665 -3.16 21.34 47.72
C THR A 665 -4.54 20.90 48.24
N SER A 666 -5.00 21.58 49.29
CA SER A 666 -6.40 21.67 49.66
C SER A 666 -6.75 23.14 49.85
N ARG A 667 -7.92 23.58 49.38
CA ARG A 667 -8.47 24.92 49.68
C ARG A 667 -9.04 25.05 51.12
N SER A 668 -9.20 23.95 51.85
CA SER A 668 -9.77 23.90 53.20
C SER A 668 -8.88 24.37 54.37
N PRO A 669 -7.52 24.42 54.29
CA PRO A 669 -6.65 24.93 55.35
C PRO A 669 -6.97 26.38 55.77
N ALA A 670 -7.64 27.17 54.93
CA ALA A 670 -8.09 28.52 55.28
C ALA A 670 -9.21 28.56 56.34
N THR A 671 -9.85 27.44 56.66
CA THR A 671 -10.95 27.35 57.64
C THR A 671 -10.63 26.54 58.90
N VAL A 672 -9.52 25.80 58.93
CA VAL A 672 -9.08 24.99 60.07
C VAL A 672 -7.66 25.42 60.46
N SER A 673 -7.50 25.97 61.67
CA SER A 673 -6.17 26.27 62.21
C SER A 673 -5.35 24.99 62.28
N GLY A 674 -4.14 24.96 61.69
CA GLY A 674 -3.33 23.74 61.58
C GLY A 674 -3.70 22.81 60.43
N GLY A 675 -4.57 23.23 59.52
CA GLY A 675 -4.93 22.45 58.34
C GLY A 675 -3.73 22.21 57.41
N SER A 676 -3.62 20.98 56.94
CA SER A 676 -2.52 20.47 56.14
C SER A 676 -3.02 19.47 55.08
N VAL A 677 -2.12 18.87 54.30
CA VAL A 677 -2.43 17.76 53.38
C VAL A 677 -1.56 16.55 53.69
N GLY A 678 -2.11 15.61 54.44
CA GLY A 678 -1.40 14.40 54.83
C GLY A 678 -1.37 13.34 53.75
N TYR A 679 -0.50 12.34 53.93
CA TYR A 679 -0.49 11.14 53.10
C TYR A 679 -0.28 9.87 53.93
N ALA A 680 -0.76 8.73 53.44
CA ALA A 680 -0.59 7.44 54.09
C ALA A 680 -0.28 6.33 53.07
N THR A 681 0.64 5.45 53.41
CA THR A 681 0.87 4.17 52.70
C THR A 681 -0.03 3.11 53.32
N ASN A 682 -1.01 2.59 52.59
CA ASN A 682 -2.06 1.72 53.17
C ASN A 682 -1.62 0.25 53.38
N GLY A 683 -0.32 -0.06 53.25
CA GLY A 683 0.25 -1.40 53.44
C GLY A 683 0.05 -2.39 52.28
N ASP A 684 -0.91 -2.15 51.37
CA ASP A 684 -1.13 -2.91 50.13
C ASP A 684 -0.37 -2.33 48.91
N GLY A 685 0.47 -1.32 49.15
CA GLY A 685 1.19 -0.57 48.13
C GLY A 685 0.43 0.63 47.57
N SER A 686 -0.84 0.84 47.92
CA SER A 686 -1.60 2.04 47.58
C SER A 686 -1.23 3.23 48.49
N LEU A 687 -1.46 4.44 47.98
CA LEU A 687 -1.16 5.70 48.64
C LEU A 687 -2.44 6.54 48.75
N THR A 688 -2.75 7.03 49.95
CA THR A 688 -3.83 7.99 50.17
C THR A 688 -3.25 9.37 50.39
N VAL A 689 -3.83 10.40 49.76
CA VAL A 689 -3.62 11.81 50.11
C VAL A 689 -4.94 12.40 50.56
N ALA A 690 -4.92 13.19 51.63
CA ALA A 690 -6.15 13.74 52.20
C ALA A 690 -5.89 15.13 52.77
N PHE A 691 -6.94 15.95 52.80
CA PHE A 691 -6.96 17.05 53.77
C PHE A 691 -6.79 16.46 55.17
N ALA A 692 -5.86 17.01 55.94
CA ALA A 692 -5.49 16.54 57.26
C ALA A 692 -5.18 17.71 58.19
N ALA A 693 -4.88 17.44 59.46
CA ALA A 693 -4.22 18.36 60.36
C ALA A 693 -2.81 17.86 60.66
N ALA A 694 -1.87 18.78 60.89
CA ALA A 694 -0.58 18.40 61.48
C ALA A 694 -0.85 17.74 62.84
N GLY A 695 -0.34 16.52 63.04
CA GLY A 695 -0.65 15.70 64.21
C GLY A 695 -1.61 14.54 63.98
N ASP A 696 -2.33 14.48 62.86
CA ASP A 696 -3.17 13.31 62.50
C ASP A 696 -2.35 12.35 61.62
N THR A 697 -1.70 11.36 62.23
CA THR A 697 -0.77 10.45 61.52
C THR A 697 -1.50 9.40 60.70
N ASN A 698 -2.73 9.07 61.08
CA ASN A 698 -3.50 7.96 60.49
C ASN A 698 -4.59 8.42 59.49
N LEU A 699 -4.78 9.73 59.34
CA LEU A 699 -5.76 10.39 58.47
C LEU A 699 -7.22 10.05 58.81
N ASP A 700 -7.56 9.87 60.08
CA ASP A 700 -8.92 9.58 60.53
C ASP A 700 -9.77 10.84 60.78
N GLY A 701 -9.15 12.03 60.73
CA GLY A 701 -9.83 13.31 60.89
C GLY A 701 -9.92 13.78 62.34
N VAL A 702 -9.24 13.11 63.27
CA VAL A 702 -9.05 13.48 64.67
C VAL A 702 -7.54 13.54 64.95
N VAL A 703 -7.13 14.36 65.93
CA VAL A 703 -5.77 14.30 66.47
C VAL A 703 -5.90 13.81 67.91
N ASP A 704 -5.49 12.57 68.19
CA ASP A 704 -5.64 11.95 69.51
C ASP A 704 -4.40 11.16 69.97
N ILE A 705 -4.57 10.35 71.02
CA ILE A 705 -3.47 9.57 71.62
C ILE A 705 -2.93 8.49 70.68
N LEU A 706 -3.72 8.01 69.72
CA LEU A 706 -3.29 7.04 68.73
C LEU A 706 -2.25 7.66 67.78
N ASP A 707 -2.42 8.93 67.41
CA ASP A 707 -1.45 9.60 66.55
C ASP A 707 -0.12 9.86 67.27
N VAL A 708 -0.20 10.25 68.54
CA VAL A 708 0.99 10.39 69.39
C VAL A 708 1.66 9.03 69.61
N ALA A 709 0.88 7.94 69.70
CA ALA A 709 1.43 6.61 69.80
C ALA A 709 2.20 6.22 68.52
N ASP A 710 1.69 6.53 67.33
CA ASP A 710 2.37 6.26 66.06
C ASP A 710 3.72 6.99 65.98
N LEU A 711 3.75 8.27 66.39
CA LEU A 711 4.98 9.07 66.51
C LEU A 711 5.97 8.41 67.48
N LEU A 712 5.54 8.02 68.68
CA LEU A 712 6.42 7.48 69.72
C LEU A 712 6.91 6.06 69.41
N VAL A 713 6.05 5.20 68.86
CA VAL A 713 6.35 3.80 68.53
C VAL A 713 7.37 3.71 67.39
N SER A 714 7.38 4.69 66.48
CA SER A 714 8.37 4.75 65.40
C SER A 714 9.82 4.86 65.93
N GLY A 715 10.03 5.53 67.06
CA GLY A 715 11.36 5.75 67.66
C GLY A 715 12.30 6.61 66.81
N ILE A 716 11.79 7.37 65.83
CA ILE A 716 12.62 8.10 64.86
C ILE A 716 12.76 9.61 65.15
N PHE A 717 12.14 10.11 66.22
CA PHE A 717 12.26 11.52 66.63
C PHE A 717 13.73 11.91 66.85
N ASP A 718 14.18 12.97 66.18
CA ASP A 718 15.54 13.51 66.22
C ASP A 718 16.64 12.47 65.88
N SER A 719 16.28 11.43 65.13
CA SER A 719 17.21 10.34 64.76
C SER A 719 17.96 10.58 63.44
N GLY A 720 17.46 11.49 62.60
CA GLY A 720 17.93 11.69 61.22
C GLY A 720 17.59 10.54 60.26
N LEU A 721 16.82 9.55 60.69
CA LEU A 721 16.30 8.49 59.82
C LEU A 721 15.16 9.03 58.95
N ALA A 722 15.01 8.44 57.76
CA ALA A 722 13.94 8.81 56.84
C ALA A 722 12.56 8.54 57.48
N ALA A 723 11.71 9.55 57.40
CA ALA A 723 10.35 9.53 57.91
C ALA A 723 9.35 9.95 56.84
N GLY A 724 8.10 9.58 57.07
CA GLY A 724 6.94 10.07 56.35
C GLY A 724 5.85 10.52 57.31
N TRP A 725 4.73 10.96 56.74
CA TRP A 725 3.63 11.55 57.49
C TRP A 725 3.11 10.68 58.64
N SER A 726 2.95 9.37 58.40
CA SER A 726 2.45 8.43 59.43
C SER A 726 3.41 8.21 60.60
N GLN A 727 4.67 8.63 60.46
CA GLN A 727 5.63 8.63 61.56
C GLN A 727 5.84 10.02 62.17
N GLY A 728 5.15 11.04 61.66
CA GLY A 728 5.16 12.40 62.19
C GLY A 728 5.97 13.43 61.43
N ASP A 729 6.38 13.18 60.18
CA ASP A 729 6.97 14.21 59.30
C ASP A 729 5.84 15.11 58.75
N PHE A 730 5.51 16.17 59.48
CA PHE A 730 4.45 17.12 59.13
C PHE A 730 4.95 18.30 58.28
N THR A 731 6.26 18.49 58.21
CA THR A 731 6.91 19.53 57.40
C THR A 731 7.36 19.05 56.01
N TYR A 732 7.30 17.74 55.76
CA TYR A 732 7.65 17.02 54.54
C TYR A 732 9.14 17.07 54.18
N ASP A 733 10.01 17.33 55.15
CA ASP A 733 11.45 17.42 54.92
C ASP A 733 12.15 16.04 54.94
N GLY A 734 11.40 15.00 55.29
CA GLY A 734 11.83 13.61 55.27
C GLY A 734 12.45 13.11 56.57
N VAL A 735 12.44 13.91 57.64
CA VAL A 735 12.83 13.50 59.00
C VAL A 735 11.73 13.88 60.00
N VAL A 736 11.85 13.42 61.25
CA VAL A 736 10.99 13.90 62.34
C VAL A 736 11.85 14.62 63.35
N ASP A 737 11.62 15.91 63.54
CA ASP A 737 12.33 16.72 64.52
C ASP A 737 11.39 17.65 65.31
N ILE A 738 11.96 18.62 66.02
CA ILE A 738 11.20 19.55 66.85
C ILE A 738 10.27 20.48 66.02
N LEU A 739 10.57 20.70 64.75
CA LEU A 739 9.77 21.52 63.84
C LEU A 739 8.44 20.81 63.52
N ASP A 740 8.44 19.49 63.35
CA ASP A 740 7.21 18.73 63.14
C ASP A 740 6.31 18.74 64.37
N VAL A 741 6.91 18.55 65.55
CA VAL A 741 6.18 18.63 66.83
C VAL A 741 5.63 20.04 67.06
N LEU A 742 6.36 21.07 66.66
CA LEU A 742 5.88 22.45 66.73
C LEU A 742 4.68 22.67 65.79
N GLU A 743 4.73 22.13 64.57
CA GLU A 743 3.64 22.18 63.60
C GLU A 743 2.39 21.47 64.15
N SER A 744 2.54 20.29 64.75
CA SER A 744 1.41 19.51 65.28
C SER A 744 0.76 20.14 66.52
N LEU A 745 1.54 20.81 67.37
CA LEU A 745 1.03 21.45 68.59
C LEU A 745 0.48 22.87 68.36
N GLY A 746 0.83 23.52 67.24
CA GLY A 746 0.46 24.91 66.95
C GLY A 746 -1.05 25.16 66.84
N ALA A 747 -1.84 24.11 66.66
CA ALA A 747 -3.27 24.20 66.36
C ALA A 747 -4.21 23.85 67.53
N SER A 748 -3.68 23.36 68.65
CA SER A 748 -4.48 22.90 69.81
C SER A 748 -5.56 21.86 69.46
N LEU A 749 -5.28 20.96 68.50
CA LEU A 749 -6.22 19.94 68.02
C LEU A 749 -6.18 18.61 68.78
N PHE A 750 -5.17 18.39 69.61
CA PHE A 750 -5.05 17.16 70.40
C PHE A 750 -6.24 16.95 71.33
N ASP A 751 -6.94 15.83 71.15
CA ASP A 751 -8.15 15.43 71.87
C ASP A 751 -9.30 16.47 71.76
N ALA A 752 -9.29 17.31 70.71
CA ALA A 752 -10.31 18.33 70.45
C ALA A 752 -11.53 17.80 69.68
N GLY A 753 -11.49 16.53 69.25
CA GLY A 753 -12.48 15.90 68.39
C GLY A 753 -12.24 16.14 66.89
N PRO A 754 -13.21 15.79 66.02
CA PRO A 754 -13.04 15.89 64.57
C PRO A 754 -12.81 17.32 64.09
N TYR A 755 -11.73 17.54 63.33
CA TYR A 755 -11.36 18.86 62.79
C TYR A 755 -11.82 19.06 61.34
N VAL A 756 -12.24 18.00 60.65
CA VAL A 756 -12.75 18.09 59.28
C VAL A 756 -14.17 18.67 59.31
N PRO A 757 -14.46 19.74 58.54
CA PRO A 757 -15.78 20.36 58.53
C PRO A 757 -16.89 19.35 58.18
N ALA A 758 -18.01 19.39 58.91
CA ALA A 758 -19.20 18.63 58.55
C ALA A 758 -19.62 18.99 57.12
N SER A 759 -19.83 18.00 56.25
CA SER A 759 -20.15 18.26 54.84
C SER A 759 -21.38 19.17 54.75
N ALA A 760 -21.23 20.37 54.19
CA ALA A 760 -22.39 21.09 53.69
C ALA A 760 -23.06 20.16 52.66
N ALA A 761 -24.37 19.94 52.78
CA ALA A 761 -25.11 19.22 51.76
C ALA A 761 -24.76 19.84 50.40
N LEU A 762 -24.31 19.01 49.45
CA LEU A 762 -24.00 19.46 48.09
C LEU A 762 -25.15 20.33 47.62
N ALA A 763 -24.86 21.60 47.31
CA ALA A 763 -25.87 22.49 46.78
C ALA A 763 -26.49 21.79 45.56
N PRO A 764 -27.82 21.67 45.46
CA PRO A 764 -28.43 21.17 44.24
C PRO A 764 -27.88 22.00 43.07
N PRO A 765 -27.60 21.37 41.92
CA PRO A 765 -27.00 22.07 40.79
C PRO A 765 -27.76 23.36 40.56
N ALA A 766 -27.05 24.49 40.51
CA ALA A 766 -27.67 25.78 40.31
C ALA A 766 -28.61 25.68 39.11
N THR A 767 -29.92 25.78 39.36
CA THR A 767 -30.93 25.91 38.32
C THR A 767 -30.84 27.33 37.78
N ASN A 768 -29.76 27.64 37.08
CA ASN A 768 -29.66 28.89 36.33
C ASN A 768 -30.00 28.61 34.88
N ALA A 769 -31.12 29.23 34.49
CA ALA A 769 -31.64 29.45 33.15
C ALA A 769 -31.59 28.22 32.24
N GLN A 770 -32.78 27.64 32.04
CA GLN A 770 -33.18 26.92 30.83
C GLN A 770 -32.18 27.16 29.69
N ALA A 771 -31.34 26.15 29.42
CA ALA A 771 -30.60 26.10 28.17
C ALA A 771 -31.62 26.38 27.06
N PRO A 772 -31.35 27.29 26.11
CA PRO A 772 -32.19 27.34 24.94
C PRO A 772 -32.19 25.92 24.37
N SER A 773 -33.38 25.39 24.08
CA SER A 773 -33.55 24.04 23.55
C SER A 773 -32.54 23.76 22.43
N ALA A 774 -32.23 22.48 22.21
CA ALA A 774 -31.30 21.96 21.20
C ALA A 774 -31.52 22.49 19.76
N THR A 775 -32.52 23.33 19.53
CA THR A 775 -32.83 24.05 18.30
C THR A 775 -32.02 25.36 18.12
N LYS A 776 -31.37 25.93 19.15
CA LYS A 776 -30.69 27.25 19.04
C LYS A 776 -29.17 27.22 19.03
N LEU A 777 -28.52 26.08 19.26
CA LEU A 777 -27.07 25.95 19.00
C LEU A 777 -26.74 25.80 17.51
N ALA A 778 -27.75 25.61 16.65
CA ALA A 778 -27.59 25.48 15.20
C ALA A 778 -27.44 26.83 14.45
N PHE A 779 -27.44 27.98 15.13
CA PHE A 779 -27.39 29.30 14.48
C PHE A 779 -26.23 30.22 14.89
N ALA A 780 -25.27 29.75 15.68
CA ALA A 780 -24.11 30.57 16.10
C ALA A 780 -22.76 30.17 15.44
N MET A 781 -22.78 29.26 14.45
CA MET A 781 -21.61 28.92 13.60
C MET A 781 -21.76 29.45 12.16
N ILE A 782 -22.50 30.55 11.96
CA ILE A 782 -22.49 31.31 10.69
C ILE A 782 -22.43 32.81 11.04
N ALA A 783 -21.29 33.26 11.53
CA ALA A 783 -20.96 34.70 11.60
C ALA A 783 -19.47 34.91 11.87
N LEU A 784 -18.59 34.37 11.03
CA LEU A 784 -17.24 34.92 10.90
C LEU A 784 -16.59 34.63 9.54
N GLU A 785 -17.33 34.82 8.44
CA GLU A 785 -16.72 35.09 7.13
C GLU A 785 -17.64 36.03 6.35
N ALA A 786 -17.36 37.34 6.45
CA ALA A 786 -17.52 38.31 5.37
C ALA A 786 -17.30 39.72 5.93
N THR A 787 -16.12 40.29 5.71
CA THR A 787 -15.97 41.70 5.28
C THR A 787 -14.58 41.88 4.66
N ALA A 788 -14.48 41.71 3.34
CA ALA A 788 -13.71 42.60 2.46
C ALA A 788 -13.95 42.25 0.97
N ALA A 789 -14.78 43.10 0.33
CA ALA A 789 -14.65 43.60 -1.04
C ALA A 789 -14.72 42.65 -2.26
N ASP A 790 -15.93 42.53 -2.80
CA ASP A 790 -16.38 43.05 -4.11
C ASP A 790 -15.33 43.22 -5.23
N THR A 791 -15.49 42.48 -6.34
CA THR A 791 -15.90 43.02 -7.66
C THR A 791 -15.70 42.00 -8.78
N THR A 792 -16.80 41.47 -9.34
CA THR A 792 -17.16 41.60 -10.77
C THR A 792 -18.37 40.73 -11.12
N LYS A 793 -19.45 41.43 -11.49
CA LYS A 793 -20.67 40.92 -12.12
C LYS A 793 -20.36 40.29 -13.49
N ILE A 794 -21.18 39.33 -13.94
CA ILE A 794 -22.17 39.51 -15.03
C ILE A 794 -22.74 38.15 -15.51
N LEU A 795 -24.09 38.09 -15.50
CA LEU A 795 -25.04 37.26 -16.27
C LEU A 795 -25.40 35.84 -15.80
N GLU A 796 -26.44 35.81 -14.95
CA GLU A 796 -27.47 34.78 -14.99
C GLU A 796 -28.34 34.91 -16.24
N ARG A 797 -28.75 33.77 -16.82
CA ARG A 797 -30.19 33.52 -17.06
C ARG A 797 -30.50 32.01 -17.22
N PRO A 798 -31.56 31.50 -16.57
CA PRO A 798 -31.94 30.08 -16.55
C PRO A 798 -33.01 29.78 -17.59
N LEU A 799 -33.19 28.52 -18.00
CA LEU A 799 -34.49 28.03 -18.47
C LEU A 799 -34.60 26.50 -18.29
N ARG A 800 -35.54 26.10 -17.42
CA ARG A 800 -36.24 24.80 -17.44
C ARG A 800 -36.83 24.54 -18.84
N ARG A 801 -36.83 23.28 -19.28
CA ARG A 801 -38.06 22.60 -19.73
C ARG A 801 -37.91 21.09 -19.79
N THR A 802 -38.96 20.43 -19.36
CA THR A 802 -39.29 19.01 -19.44
C THR A 802 -39.63 18.57 -20.88
N ASP A 803 -39.65 17.23 -21.04
CA ASP A 803 -40.52 16.42 -21.91
C ASP A 803 -40.01 15.92 -23.29
N THR A 804 -39.75 14.61 -23.32
CA THR A 804 -40.19 13.55 -24.29
C THR A 804 -39.79 13.53 -25.79
N ILE A 805 -39.43 12.28 -26.18
CA ILE A 805 -39.66 11.55 -27.45
C ILE A 805 -38.90 12.00 -28.70
N SER A 806 -37.93 11.16 -29.11
CA SER A 806 -37.85 10.47 -30.42
C SER A 806 -36.83 9.34 -30.29
#